data_AF-A0A089HKL6-F1
#
_entry.id   AF-A0A089HKL6-F1
#
_cell.length_a   1.000
_cell.length_b   1.000
_cell.length_c   1.000
_cell.angle_alpha   90.00
_cell.angle_beta   90.00
_cell.angle_gamma   90.00
#
_symmetry.space_group_name_H-M   'P 1'
#
loop_
_entity.id
_entity.type
_entity.pdbx_description
1 polymer ?
#
loop_
_entity_poly.entity_id
_entity_poly.type
_entity_poly.pdbx_seq_one_letter_code
_entity_poly.pdbx_strand_id
1 'polypeptide(L)'
;MLNEPIAYWTFDEGRGNQATDSVSGKVDTIQFALSKGRFQAPRDPVWAAGVKGKALSFDGYSTFIHRPAPLAAQPSENLTITAWVAPRTYDYGAENRLSAIVNQHNRERKEGYILGLFKHGAWSFQAGADGEWLETWSSESLPLHRWSFVSAVFAGSEGRVSLYLNGRLTAETAAGQPLKITPSSADLLIGRNNDGVILAEAFIMNNFDGWMDELAIYDRALTEAEIHQRYEQDLRGHGGVIPPIDRKAMEIPRQYFAADRHRPQYHMNPPGHWMNEPHAPLYFGGQYHLFYQQNPQGPFYHYIHWGHAVSPDLVHWRDLPTALSPEAGLDPDGIWSGSASYDPVGLPVLFYTIGNNGETPNQSIGLARSSFSEDGDIDLTSWIKHPIPIVRQERGTGLFGEFRDPFVWKEDGIYYMLVGTGAGGQEEGGTALVYTSSDMLDWEYRGPLYISDYDKYPYLGKAWELPVLLPLPLEGKEGAGSGKHVLLISPWGEGAKVEVNYWIGAWDPETCRFHPDHEEPGLIDVGDFHFTGPSGMVDPRTGRSLVFTIAQGERTPEIDYDCGWAHGAGMPVSLYLRTDGRLGVEPVEETALLRGRRLLSAAGSSLEEINRQLAGVSGDMLEIILSFNSCQAEQVGISLRRSPDGAEETIIRFNRPEQRLEVDRTNTTLDERERTRGIQGGDLPIGEETLRLHIFVDRSLIECYAGGLKSLTTRAYPSRLDALGLLLWADGPAEQIDMDVWEMGPAYPTH
;
A
#
# COMPACT_ATOMS: atom_id res chain seq x y z
N MET A 1 -6.45 46.89 19.59
CA MET A 1 -5.23 46.12 19.28
C MET A 1 -5.50 44.72 19.79
N LEU A 2 -5.67 43.75 18.90
CA LEU A 2 -5.83 42.35 19.29
C LEU A 2 -4.49 41.92 19.88
N ASN A 3 -4.44 41.62 21.18
CA ASN A 3 -3.19 41.25 21.85
C ASN A 3 -2.64 39.94 21.25
N GLU A 4 -1.32 39.95 21.07
CA GLU A 4 -0.54 38.96 20.31
C GLU A 4 -0.51 37.57 21.01
N PRO A 5 -0.38 36.48 20.24
CA PRO A 5 -0.15 35.13 20.78
C PRO A 5 1.18 35.05 21.54
N ILE A 6 1.34 34.02 22.38
CA ILE A 6 2.62 33.72 23.08
C ILE A 6 3.57 32.88 22.20
N ALA A 7 3.03 32.19 21.21
CA ALA A 7 3.78 31.49 20.17
C ALA A 7 2.94 31.40 18.88
N TYR A 8 3.57 31.55 17.71
CA TYR A 8 2.85 31.56 16.43
C TYR A 8 3.74 31.11 15.27
N TRP A 9 3.41 29.95 14.71
CA TRP A 9 4.02 29.41 13.50
C TRP A 9 3.14 29.76 12.30
N THR A 10 3.62 30.64 11.44
CA THR A 10 2.92 31.01 10.19
C THR A 10 3.11 29.97 9.10
N PHE A 11 4.18 29.16 9.17
CA PHE A 11 4.58 28.23 8.11
C PHE A 11 4.88 28.90 6.76
N ASP A 12 5.23 30.19 6.78
CA ASP A 12 5.53 30.98 5.57
C ASP A 12 6.93 30.75 4.98
N GLU A 13 7.79 29.96 5.64
CA GLU A 13 9.15 29.68 5.16
C GLU A 13 9.14 29.06 3.76
N GLY A 14 8.20 28.14 3.50
CA GLY A 14 7.93 27.57 2.18
C GLY A 14 9.05 26.71 1.57
N ARG A 15 10.14 26.48 2.30
CA ARG A 15 11.29 25.63 1.93
C ARG A 15 12.14 25.33 3.16
N GLY A 16 13.05 24.36 3.04
CA GLY A 16 13.94 23.98 4.13
C GLY A 16 13.22 23.17 5.21
N ASN A 17 13.93 22.92 6.30
CA ASN A 17 13.51 22.08 7.42
C ASN A 17 13.38 22.88 8.73
N GLN A 18 13.00 24.15 8.64
CA GLN A 18 12.88 25.05 9.79
C GLN A 18 11.48 25.65 9.84
N ALA A 19 10.93 25.76 11.05
CA ALA A 19 9.71 26.49 11.33
C ALA A 19 9.96 27.49 12.46
N THR A 20 9.61 28.75 12.23
CA THR A 20 9.90 29.85 13.13
C THR A 20 8.66 30.22 13.92
N ASP A 21 8.80 30.31 15.23
CA ASP A 21 7.81 31.00 16.06
C ASP A 21 8.03 32.51 15.92
N SER A 22 7.14 33.14 15.16
CA SER A 22 7.19 34.56 14.80
C SER A 22 7.08 35.52 15.99
N VAL A 23 6.60 35.05 17.16
CA VAL A 23 6.52 35.86 18.38
C VAL A 23 7.86 35.87 19.10
N SER A 24 8.44 34.70 19.34
CA SER A 24 9.68 34.58 20.13
C SER A 24 10.97 34.64 19.31
N GLY A 25 10.88 34.47 17.98
CA GLY A 25 12.02 34.35 17.07
C GLY A 25 12.78 33.03 17.19
N LYS A 26 12.28 32.07 17.98
CA LYS A 26 12.87 30.74 18.10
C LYS A 26 12.61 29.95 16.82
N VAL A 27 13.65 29.26 16.35
CA VAL A 27 13.61 28.39 15.18
C VAL A 27 13.60 26.95 15.65
N ASP A 28 12.55 26.22 15.30
CA ASP A 28 12.42 24.80 15.57
C ASP A 28 12.75 23.98 14.31
N THR A 29 13.38 22.82 14.48
CA THR A 29 13.70 21.92 13.36
C THR A 29 12.49 21.05 13.03
N ILE A 30 12.11 21.01 11.76
CA ILE A 30 11.13 20.08 11.22
C ILE A 30 11.84 18.73 11.02
N GLN A 31 11.38 17.71 11.75
CA GLN A 31 11.79 16.33 11.53
C GLN A 31 11.06 15.78 10.31
N PHE A 32 11.73 14.94 9.52
CA PHE A 32 11.18 14.29 8.33
C PHE A 32 12.10 13.14 7.92
N ALA A 33 11.56 11.96 7.60
CA ALA A 33 12.34 10.74 7.35
C ALA A 33 13.43 10.90 6.28
N LEU A 34 13.11 11.59 5.18
CA LEU A 34 14.04 11.74 4.05
C LEU A 34 15.13 12.80 4.28
N SER A 35 15.10 13.51 5.41
CA SER A 35 16.09 14.55 5.73
C SER A 35 17.52 14.01 5.87
N LYS A 36 17.67 12.71 6.16
CA LYS A 36 18.99 12.07 6.27
C LYS A 36 19.55 11.58 4.93
N GLY A 37 18.70 11.38 3.92
CA GLY A 37 19.11 10.87 2.61
C GLY A 37 19.84 9.52 2.65
N ARG A 38 19.20 8.49 3.24
CA ARG A 38 19.87 7.19 3.46
C ARG A 38 20.08 6.39 2.17
N PHE A 39 19.08 6.35 1.29
CA PHE A 39 19.11 5.61 0.00
C PHE A 39 19.00 6.53 -1.23
N GLN A 40 18.95 7.84 -0.99
CA GLN A 40 18.88 8.91 -1.96
C GLN A 40 19.45 10.19 -1.36
N ALA A 41 19.61 11.27 -2.14
CA ALA A 41 20.04 12.54 -1.58
C ALA A 41 19.05 13.06 -0.49
N PRO A 42 19.54 13.75 0.56
CA PRO A 42 18.68 14.40 1.55
C PRO A 42 17.62 15.30 0.92
N ARG A 43 16.43 15.35 1.54
CA ARG A 43 15.32 16.20 1.09
C ARG A 43 14.73 17.01 2.22
N ASP A 44 14.27 18.21 1.86
CA ASP A 44 13.48 19.04 2.75
C ASP A 44 12.06 18.48 2.90
N PRO A 45 11.39 18.77 4.03
CA PRO A 45 9.95 18.60 4.20
C PRO A 45 9.12 19.28 3.12
N VAL A 46 7.85 18.88 3.06
CA VAL A 46 6.91 19.27 2.00
C VAL A 46 6.17 20.53 2.39
N TRP A 47 6.23 21.55 1.53
CA TRP A 47 5.52 22.80 1.71
C TRP A 47 4.39 22.92 0.69
N ALA A 48 3.25 23.45 1.12
CA ALA A 48 2.03 23.59 0.34
C ALA A 48 1.57 25.05 0.28
N ALA A 49 0.50 25.30 -0.48
CA ALA A 49 -0.20 26.58 -0.44
C ALA A 49 -1.03 26.65 0.84
N GLY A 50 -0.81 27.67 1.66
CA GLY A 50 -1.59 27.91 2.87
C GLY A 50 -2.88 28.67 2.61
N VAL A 51 -3.70 28.80 3.64
CA VAL A 51 -4.75 29.82 3.69
C VAL A 51 -4.09 31.19 3.70
N LYS A 52 -2.95 31.34 4.36
CA LYS A 52 -2.09 32.52 4.26
C LYS A 52 -0.70 32.08 3.85
N GLY A 53 -0.20 32.63 2.74
CA GLY A 53 1.14 32.32 2.24
C GLY A 53 1.38 30.84 1.99
N LYS A 54 2.07 30.16 2.91
CA LYS A 54 2.46 28.74 2.79
C LYS A 54 1.94 27.90 3.95
N ALA A 55 1.90 26.60 3.75
CA ALA A 55 1.56 25.61 4.77
C ALA A 55 2.63 24.53 4.83
N LEU A 56 2.76 23.88 5.98
CA LEU A 56 3.58 22.68 6.14
C LEU A 56 2.70 21.44 5.95
N SER A 57 3.19 20.48 5.17
CA SER A 57 2.52 19.20 4.93
C SER A 57 3.12 18.11 5.81
N PHE A 58 2.29 17.52 6.66
CA PHE A 58 2.60 16.42 7.57
C PHE A 58 2.22 15.09 6.92
N ASP A 59 3.06 14.08 7.03
CA ASP A 59 2.94 12.79 6.32
C ASP A 59 2.31 11.65 7.14
N GLY A 60 1.85 11.92 8.36
CA GLY A 60 1.24 10.91 9.21
C GLY A 60 2.20 10.00 9.99
N TYR A 61 3.52 10.08 9.78
CA TYR A 61 4.48 9.28 10.57
C TYR A 61 5.81 9.95 10.93
N SER A 62 6.37 10.79 10.06
CA SER A 62 7.75 11.26 10.20
C SER A 62 7.89 12.77 10.27
N THR A 63 6.92 13.51 9.73
CA THR A 63 6.94 14.96 9.71
C THR A 63 6.37 15.51 11.01
N PHE A 64 7.20 16.17 11.83
CA PHE A 64 6.75 16.84 13.04
C PHE A 64 7.74 17.91 13.48
N ILE A 65 7.29 18.84 14.31
CA ILE A 65 8.15 19.87 14.93
C ILE A 65 8.28 19.55 16.40
N HIS A 66 9.48 19.75 16.92
CA HIS A 66 9.83 19.52 18.32
C HIS A 66 10.43 20.79 18.93
N ARG A 67 9.88 21.18 20.08
CA ARG A 67 10.42 22.25 20.93
C ARG A 67 10.64 21.71 22.35
N PRO A 68 11.90 21.71 22.86
CA PRO A 68 12.20 21.27 24.21
C PRO A 68 11.35 21.95 25.29
N ALA A 69 10.89 21.20 26.28
CA ALA A 69 10.00 21.66 27.34
C ALA A 69 10.43 22.98 28.02
N PRO A 70 11.73 23.20 28.36
CA PRO A 70 12.18 24.44 28.99
C PRO A 70 12.06 25.69 28.09
N LEU A 71 11.90 25.51 26.78
CA LEU A 71 11.78 26.58 25.80
C LEU A 71 10.32 26.86 25.40
N ALA A 72 9.39 25.97 25.74
CA ALA A 72 7.96 26.09 25.47
C ALA A 72 7.25 26.87 26.58
N ALA A 73 6.30 27.73 26.21
CA ALA A 73 5.43 28.38 27.17
C ALA A 73 4.37 27.39 27.67
N GLN A 74 4.10 27.39 28.98
CA GLN A 74 3.14 26.48 29.62
C GLN A 74 2.01 27.27 30.30
N PRO A 75 1.03 27.76 29.53
CA PRO A 75 -0.11 28.46 30.09
C PRO A 75 -0.93 27.52 30.99
N SER A 76 -1.29 27.98 32.20
CA SER A 76 -2.04 27.16 33.16
C SER A 76 -3.45 27.67 33.45
N GLU A 77 -3.64 29.00 33.55
CA GLU A 77 -4.93 29.59 33.95
C GLU A 77 -5.89 29.73 32.78
N ASN A 78 -5.38 30.12 31.62
CA ASN A 78 -6.17 30.22 30.39
C ASN A 78 -5.29 29.83 29.20
N LEU A 79 -5.89 29.23 28.19
CA LEU A 79 -5.20 28.82 26.97
C LEU A 79 -6.17 28.97 25.79
N THR A 80 -5.69 29.52 24.69
CA THR A 80 -6.37 29.35 23.39
C THR A 80 -5.38 28.81 22.37
N ILE A 81 -5.81 27.84 21.58
CA ILE A 81 -5.07 27.31 20.43
C ILE A 81 -5.92 27.53 19.19
N THR A 82 -5.32 28.07 18.12
CA THR A 82 -5.98 28.22 16.82
C THR A 82 -5.08 27.68 15.72
N ALA A 83 -5.63 26.99 14.72
CA ALA A 83 -4.89 26.56 13.53
C ALA A 83 -5.82 26.41 12.33
N TRP A 84 -5.29 26.63 11.13
CA TRP A 84 -5.88 26.12 9.91
C TRP A 84 -5.33 24.72 9.64
N VAL A 85 -6.21 23.75 9.44
CA VAL A 85 -5.83 22.36 9.14
C VAL A 85 -6.63 21.83 7.95
N ALA A 86 -5.99 21.02 7.12
CA ALA A 86 -6.63 20.26 6.06
C ALA A 86 -6.15 18.80 6.15
N PRO A 87 -6.91 17.91 6.83
CA PRO A 87 -6.56 16.51 6.94
C PRO A 87 -6.55 15.82 5.57
N ARG A 88 -5.53 15.00 5.32
CA ARG A 88 -5.44 14.13 4.12
C ARG A 88 -6.06 12.77 4.39
N THR A 89 -5.80 12.21 5.58
CA THR A 89 -6.45 11.02 6.10
C THR A 89 -6.78 11.18 7.58
N TYR A 90 -7.54 10.24 8.12
CA TYR A 90 -7.74 10.08 9.55
C TYR A 90 -6.90 8.92 10.07
N ASP A 91 -6.41 9.03 11.30
CA ASP A 91 -5.74 7.91 11.99
C ASP A 91 -6.76 6.89 12.49
N TYR A 92 -6.29 5.66 12.70
CA TYR A 92 -7.07 4.59 13.34
C TYR A 92 -7.56 4.98 14.75
N GLY A 93 -6.84 5.88 15.41
CA GLY A 93 -7.09 6.23 16.80
C GLY A 93 -6.60 5.16 17.77
N ALA A 94 -5.42 4.59 17.48
CA ALA A 94 -4.80 3.54 18.29
C ALA A 94 -4.80 3.91 19.78
N GLU A 95 -5.22 2.96 20.62
CA GLU A 95 -5.41 3.13 22.07
C GLU A 95 -6.28 4.34 22.49
N ASN A 96 -7.23 4.75 21.65
CA ASN A 96 -8.08 5.92 21.89
C ASN A 96 -7.27 7.20 22.15
N ARG A 97 -6.21 7.40 21.35
CA ARG A 97 -5.35 8.59 21.39
C ARG A 97 -5.60 9.48 20.17
N LEU A 98 -5.43 10.79 20.34
CA LEU A 98 -5.60 11.75 19.26
C LEU A 98 -4.35 11.83 18.37
N SER A 99 -4.57 11.98 17.07
CA SER A 99 -3.57 12.52 16.14
C SER A 99 -3.33 13.99 16.43
N ALA A 100 -2.19 14.31 17.03
CA ALA A 100 -1.93 15.65 17.57
C ALA A 100 -1.72 16.68 16.45
N ILE A 101 -2.54 17.74 16.44
CA ILE A 101 -2.22 18.99 15.74
C ILE A 101 -1.09 19.67 16.51
N VAL A 102 -1.30 19.87 17.82
CA VAL A 102 -0.28 20.34 18.75
C VAL A 102 -0.55 19.79 20.14
N ASN A 103 0.52 19.44 20.85
CA ASN A 103 0.43 18.99 22.23
C ASN A 103 1.70 19.27 23.04
N GLN A 104 1.50 19.35 24.34
CA GLN A 104 2.54 19.24 25.34
C GLN A 104 1.89 18.58 26.56
N HIS A 105 1.89 17.25 26.60
CA HIS A 105 1.15 16.51 27.62
C HIS A 105 1.82 15.23 28.07
N ASN A 106 1.32 14.71 29.19
CA ASN A 106 1.46 13.33 29.58
C ASN A 106 0.12 12.88 30.14
N ARG A 107 -0.55 11.95 29.44
CA ARG A 107 -1.93 11.54 29.77
C ARG A 107 -2.00 10.82 31.11
N GLU A 108 -1.04 9.92 31.38
CA GLU A 108 -1.03 9.12 32.61
C GLU A 108 -0.87 9.98 33.88
N ARG A 109 0.01 10.98 33.83
CA ARG A 109 0.21 11.94 34.92
C ARG A 109 -0.84 13.05 34.95
N LYS A 110 -1.75 13.08 33.97
CA LYS A 110 -2.79 14.09 33.81
C LYS A 110 -2.18 15.50 33.78
N GLU A 111 -1.18 15.68 32.92
CA GLU A 111 -0.45 16.92 32.74
C GLU A 111 -0.62 17.46 31.31
N GLY A 112 -0.68 18.78 31.18
CA GLY A 112 -0.58 19.48 29.91
C GLY A 112 -1.85 19.44 29.07
N TYR A 113 -1.70 19.59 27.75
CA TYR A 113 -2.82 19.69 26.81
C TYR A 113 -2.51 19.07 25.45
N ILE A 114 -3.57 18.70 24.73
CA ILE A 114 -3.54 18.24 23.35
C ILE A 114 -4.76 18.77 22.59
N LEU A 115 -4.54 19.27 21.38
CA LEU A 115 -5.56 19.48 20.36
C LEU A 115 -5.26 18.53 19.20
N GLY A 116 -6.23 17.72 18.80
CA GLY A 116 -5.98 16.72 17.75
C GLY A 116 -7.23 16.09 17.16
N LEU A 117 -7.02 15.35 16.08
CA LEU A 117 -8.03 14.55 15.39
C LEU A 117 -8.11 13.13 15.96
N PHE A 118 -9.20 12.47 15.65
CA PHE A 118 -9.46 11.06 15.89
C PHE A 118 -10.06 10.45 14.62
N LYS A 119 -10.41 9.16 14.67
CA LYS A 119 -10.97 8.45 13.52
C LYS A 119 -12.22 9.14 12.95
N HIS A 120 -12.38 9.05 11.63
CA HIS A 120 -13.53 9.57 10.87
C HIS A 120 -13.80 11.08 11.04
N GLY A 121 -12.75 11.87 11.32
CA GLY A 121 -12.83 13.32 11.42
C GLY A 121 -13.35 13.85 12.76
N ALA A 122 -13.63 12.99 13.73
CA ALA A 122 -13.83 13.42 15.10
C ALA A 122 -12.57 14.16 15.60
N TRP A 123 -12.73 15.13 16.49
CA TRP A 123 -11.60 15.89 17.02
C TRP A 123 -11.93 16.46 18.40
N SER A 124 -10.89 16.71 19.18
CA SER A 124 -11.02 17.06 20.58
C SER A 124 -9.88 17.94 21.06
N PHE A 125 -10.19 18.75 22.08
CA PHE A 125 -9.21 19.28 22.99
C PHE A 125 -9.28 18.50 24.31
N GLN A 126 -8.11 18.10 24.81
CA GLN A 126 -7.99 17.42 26.09
C GLN A 126 -6.90 18.08 26.92
N ALA A 127 -7.08 18.09 28.24
CA ALA A 127 -6.10 18.68 29.16
C ALA A 127 -6.11 18.00 30.52
N GLY A 128 -4.92 17.87 31.10
CA GLY A 128 -4.73 17.51 32.49
C GLY A 128 -4.90 18.74 33.38
N ALA A 129 -5.98 18.79 34.16
CA ALA A 129 -6.29 19.93 35.02
C ALA A 129 -6.75 19.47 36.41
N ASP A 130 -6.14 20.05 37.45
CA ASP A 130 -6.43 19.77 38.88
C ASP A 130 -6.51 18.28 39.23
N GLY A 131 -5.64 17.47 38.62
CA GLY A 131 -5.56 16.03 38.86
C GLY A 131 -6.57 15.19 38.10
N GLU A 132 -7.30 15.76 37.13
CA GLU A 132 -8.21 15.06 36.21
C GLU A 132 -7.81 15.23 34.74
N TRP A 133 -8.19 14.26 33.90
CA TRP A 133 -8.05 14.36 32.45
C TRP A 133 -9.39 14.79 31.86
N LEU A 134 -9.45 16.03 31.39
CA LEU A 134 -10.65 16.62 30.80
C LEU A 134 -10.63 16.41 29.30
N GLU A 135 -11.77 16.02 28.73
CA GLU A 135 -11.94 15.87 27.29
C GLU A 135 -13.15 16.69 26.85
N THR A 136 -13.00 17.47 25.77
CA THR A 136 -14.11 18.14 25.09
C THR A 136 -14.07 17.74 23.63
N TRP A 137 -15.15 17.11 23.16
CA TRP A 137 -15.27 16.58 21.81
C TRP A 137 -16.19 17.48 20.99
N SER A 138 -15.78 17.81 19.76
CA SER A 138 -16.61 18.57 18.83
C SER A 138 -17.85 17.78 18.43
N SER A 139 -18.98 18.45 18.23
CA SER A 139 -20.19 17.83 17.64
C SER A 139 -20.14 17.72 16.11
N GLU A 140 -19.15 18.38 15.49
CA GLU A 140 -18.92 18.41 14.04
C GLU A 140 -17.55 17.79 13.69
N SER A 141 -17.51 17.00 12.61
CA SER A 141 -16.28 16.39 12.10
C SER A 141 -15.51 17.33 11.16
N LEU A 142 -14.20 17.13 11.06
CA LEU A 142 -13.35 17.82 10.10
C LEU A 142 -13.36 17.07 8.77
N PRO A 143 -13.68 17.72 7.64
CA PRO A 143 -13.64 17.07 6.33
C PRO A 143 -12.21 16.78 5.85
N LEU A 144 -12.02 15.69 5.11
CA LEU A 144 -10.79 15.46 4.34
C LEU A 144 -10.66 16.47 3.20
N HIS A 145 -9.41 16.79 2.85
CA HIS A 145 -9.04 17.60 1.68
C HIS A 145 -9.67 19.00 1.63
N ARG A 146 -9.97 19.58 2.79
CA ARG A 146 -10.53 20.91 2.91
C ARG A 146 -10.01 21.62 4.15
N TRP A 147 -9.62 22.87 3.98
CA TRP A 147 -9.23 23.74 5.08
C TRP A 147 -10.36 23.94 6.09
N SER A 148 -10.01 23.80 7.36
CA SER A 148 -10.86 24.04 8.52
C SER A 148 -10.10 24.88 9.54
N PHE A 149 -10.72 25.95 10.03
CA PHE A 149 -10.16 26.74 11.11
C PHE A 149 -10.63 26.18 12.45
N VAL A 150 -9.75 25.48 13.16
CA VAL A 150 -10.05 24.89 14.46
C VAL A 150 -9.57 25.79 15.57
N SER A 151 -10.36 25.92 16.63
CA SER A 151 -9.95 26.64 17.83
C SER A 151 -10.41 25.94 19.10
N ALA A 152 -9.54 25.87 20.10
CA ALA A 152 -9.83 25.36 21.42
C ALA A 152 -9.53 26.43 22.47
N VAL A 153 -10.49 26.72 23.34
CA VAL A 153 -10.39 27.71 24.41
C VAL A 153 -10.57 27.02 25.75
N PHE A 154 -9.53 27.05 26.58
CA PHE A 154 -9.60 26.71 28.00
C PHE A 154 -9.66 28.02 28.80
N ALA A 155 -10.85 28.32 29.34
CA ALA A 155 -11.10 29.44 30.22
C ALA A 155 -11.11 28.94 31.68
N GLY A 156 -9.92 28.75 32.25
CA GLY A 156 -9.76 28.08 33.54
C GLY A 156 -10.41 28.83 34.68
N SER A 157 -10.36 30.17 34.69
CA SER A 157 -11.06 30.97 35.71
C SER A 157 -12.59 30.77 35.72
N GLU A 158 -13.17 30.38 34.59
CA GLU A 158 -14.60 30.09 34.42
C GLU A 158 -14.91 28.59 34.48
N GLY A 159 -13.89 27.74 34.58
CA GLY A 159 -14.05 26.29 34.59
C GLY A 159 -14.60 25.74 33.28
N ARG A 160 -14.26 26.36 32.14
CA ARG A 160 -14.90 26.06 30.84
C ARG A 160 -13.89 25.72 29.76
N VAL A 161 -14.24 24.77 28.92
CA VAL A 161 -13.54 24.45 27.67
C VAL A 161 -14.52 24.58 26.52
N SER A 162 -14.19 25.36 25.50
CA SER A 162 -15.04 25.60 24.32
C SER A 162 -14.26 25.30 23.04
N LEU A 163 -14.92 24.66 22.08
CA LEU A 163 -14.38 24.36 20.76
C LEU A 163 -15.11 25.15 19.69
N TYR A 164 -14.36 25.67 18.72
CA TYR A 164 -14.91 26.41 17.59
C TYR A 164 -14.40 25.82 16.28
N LEU A 165 -15.29 25.69 15.31
CA LEU A 165 -15.00 25.30 13.94
C LEU A 165 -15.42 26.44 13.01
N ASN A 166 -14.48 26.94 12.21
CA ASN A 166 -14.71 28.04 11.26
C ASN A 166 -15.35 29.26 11.94
N GLY A 167 -14.86 29.59 13.14
CA GLY A 167 -15.33 30.73 13.93
C GLY A 167 -16.65 30.53 14.68
N ARG A 168 -17.28 29.35 14.62
CA ARG A 168 -18.55 29.06 15.31
C ARG A 168 -18.36 28.00 16.41
N LEU A 169 -19.00 28.21 17.56
CA LEU A 169 -19.01 27.24 18.66
C LEU A 169 -19.61 25.89 18.20
N THR A 170 -18.88 24.80 18.45
CA THR A 170 -19.30 23.41 18.14
C THR A 170 -19.46 22.54 19.39
N ALA A 171 -18.74 22.85 20.47
CA ALA A 171 -18.86 22.12 21.73
C ALA A 171 -18.40 22.96 22.92
N GLU A 172 -18.93 22.65 24.10
CA GLU A 172 -18.53 23.26 25.37
C GLU A 172 -18.68 22.27 26.52
N THR A 173 -17.68 22.25 27.40
CA THR A 173 -17.69 21.51 28.67
C THR A 173 -17.46 22.49 29.82
N ALA A 174 -18.25 22.38 30.89
CA ALA A 174 -18.11 23.20 32.09
C ALA A 174 -17.94 22.32 33.33
N ALA A 175 -16.91 22.60 34.13
CA ALA A 175 -16.61 21.88 35.38
C ALA A 175 -17.32 22.47 36.60
N GLY A 176 -17.99 23.62 36.47
CA GLY A 176 -18.72 24.30 37.55
C GLY A 176 -17.83 24.92 38.64
N GLN A 177 -16.50 24.84 38.49
CA GLN A 177 -15.49 25.43 39.35
C GLN A 177 -14.27 25.85 38.52
N PRO A 178 -13.47 26.83 38.97
CA PRO A 178 -12.24 27.18 38.28
C PRO A 178 -11.30 25.98 38.13
N LEU A 179 -10.60 25.92 36.99
CA LEU A 179 -9.66 24.87 36.63
C LEU A 179 -8.27 25.46 36.32
N LYS A 180 -7.21 24.69 36.57
CA LYS A 180 -5.85 25.00 36.11
C LYS A 180 -5.21 23.81 35.43
N ILE A 181 -4.64 24.04 34.24
CA ILE A 181 -3.84 23.03 33.54
C ILE A 181 -2.58 22.76 34.36
N THR A 182 -2.33 21.49 34.66
CA THR A 182 -1.09 21.05 35.31
C THR A 182 0.05 21.11 34.29
N PRO A 183 1.15 21.84 34.55
CA PRO A 183 2.31 21.88 33.65
C PRO A 183 2.86 20.49 33.34
N SER A 184 3.35 20.26 32.13
CA SER A 184 3.97 18.99 31.73
C SER A 184 5.48 19.15 31.53
N SER A 185 6.24 18.14 31.95
CA SER A 185 7.67 18.06 31.64
C SER A 185 7.97 17.59 30.21
N ALA A 186 6.93 17.21 29.44
CA ALA A 186 7.07 16.76 28.06
C ALA A 186 7.42 17.94 27.13
N ASP A 187 8.06 17.61 26.01
CA ASP A 187 8.34 18.57 24.96
C ASP A 187 7.06 18.99 24.22
N LEU A 188 7.04 20.21 23.70
CA LEU A 188 5.97 20.66 22.81
C LEU A 188 6.21 20.02 21.44
N LEU A 189 5.23 19.27 20.96
CA LEU A 189 5.24 18.68 19.62
C LEU A 189 4.08 19.21 18.78
N ILE A 190 4.35 19.49 17.51
CA ILE A 190 3.36 19.83 16.49
C ILE A 190 3.35 18.71 15.46
N GLY A 191 2.19 18.15 15.19
CA GLY A 191 1.99 17.03 14.25
C GLY A 191 2.27 15.63 14.80
N ARG A 192 2.74 15.48 16.05
CA ARG A 192 3.06 14.18 16.68
C ARG A 192 2.58 14.12 18.13
N ASN A 193 2.03 12.97 18.52
CA ASN A 193 1.58 12.74 19.89
C ASN A 193 2.76 12.47 20.84
N ASN A 194 2.78 13.12 22.02
CA ASN A 194 3.79 12.89 23.06
C ASN A 194 3.81 11.44 23.58
N ASP A 195 2.62 10.86 23.68
CA ASP A 195 2.37 9.49 24.11
C ASP A 195 1.83 8.71 22.90
N GLY A 196 2.48 8.75 21.73
CA GLY A 196 2.04 7.97 20.56
C GLY A 196 2.25 6.46 20.74
N VAL A 197 1.39 5.61 20.16
CA VAL A 197 1.55 4.15 20.22
C VAL A 197 2.74 3.71 19.37
N ILE A 198 3.63 2.88 19.92
CA ILE A 198 4.77 2.32 19.19
C ILE A 198 4.32 1.08 18.43
N LEU A 199 4.51 1.08 17.11
CA LEU A 199 4.22 -0.04 16.21
C LEU A 199 5.52 -0.55 15.58
N ALA A 200 5.71 -1.87 15.62
CA ALA A 200 6.86 -2.56 15.02
C ALA A 200 8.22 -1.94 15.38
N GLU A 201 8.35 -1.45 16.62
CA GLU A 201 9.56 -0.84 17.21
C GLU A 201 10.07 0.47 16.57
N ALA A 202 9.74 0.74 15.31
CA ALA A 202 10.24 1.90 14.56
C ALA A 202 9.20 3.03 14.36
N PHE A 203 7.91 2.68 14.30
CA PHE A 203 6.85 3.64 14.01
C PHE A 203 6.17 4.13 15.27
N ILE A 204 5.88 5.42 15.34
CA ILE A 204 5.00 5.99 16.37
C ILE A 204 3.74 6.44 15.66
N MET A 205 2.60 5.96 16.11
CA MET A 205 1.27 6.29 15.58
C MET A 205 0.71 7.56 16.21
N ASN A 206 -0.54 7.91 15.86
CA ASN A 206 -1.24 9.09 16.38
C ASN A 206 -0.57 10.42 15.96
N ASN A 207 -0.14 10.49 14.70
CA ASN A 207 0.37 11.73 14.11
C ASN A 207 -0.68 12.36 13.20
N PHE A 208 -0.55 13.66 13.01
CA PHE A 208 -1.35 14.40 12.04
C PHE A 208 -0.89 14.08 10.62
N ASP A 209 -1.83 13.81 9.72
CA ASP A 209 -1.60 13.68 8.28
C ASP A 209 -2.45 14.71 7.53
N GLY A 210 -1.77 15.66 6.87
CA GLY A 210 -2.43 16.76 6.18
C GLY A 210 -1.63 18.05 6.23
N TRP A 211 -2.25 19.14 5.81
CA TRP A 211 -1.64 20.46 5.81
C TRP A 211 -2.02 21.25 7.05
N MET A 212 -1.05 22.01 7.59
CA MET A 212 -1.27 22.93 8.70
C MET A 212 -0.74 24.30 8.35
N ASP A 213 -1.50 25.31 8.75
CA ASP A 213 -1.20 26.72 8.54
C ASP A 213 -1.59 27.54 9.79
N GLU A 214 -0.91 28.65 10.04
CA GLU A 214 -1.28 29.66 11.03
C GLU A 214 -1.51 29.16 12.48
N LEU A 215 -0.69 28.21 12.97
CA LEU A 215 -0.81 27.67 14.33
C LEU A 215 -0.39 28.72 15.37
N ALA A 216 -1.33 29.16 16.21
CA ALA A 216 -1.10 30.13 17.28
C ALA A 216 -1.55 29.60 18.64
N ILE A 217 -0.77 29.93 19.68
CA ILE A 217 -1.05 29.61 21.08
C ILE A 217 -1.12 30.92 21.86
N TYR A 218 -2.13 31.06 22.72
CA TYR A 218 -2.38 32.22 23.58
C TYR A 218 -2.44 31.77 25.05
N ASP A 219 -1.98 32.61 25.97
CA ASP A 219 -2.11 32.44 27.44
C ASP A 219 -3.39 33.06 28.01
N ARG A 220 -4.39 33.29 27.15
CA ARG A 220 -5.69 33.87 27.50
C ARG A 220 -6.81 33.13 26.80
N ALA A 221 -8.02 33.25 27.35
CA ALA A 221 -9.23 32.78 26.71
C ALA A 221 -9.69 33.83 25.67
N LEU A 222 -9.66 33.48 24.39
CA LEU A 222 -10.26 34.31 23.34
C LEU A 222 -11.79 34.22 23.43
N THR A 223 -12.46 35.34 23.20
CA THR A 223 -13.92 35.37 23.06
C THR A 223 -14.33 34.82 21.69
N GLU A 224 -15.57 34.33 21.58
CA GLU A 224 -16.15 33.89 20.29
C GLU A 224 -16.02 34.97 19.21
N ALA A 225 -16.25 36.24 19.55
CA ALA A 225 -16.11 37.37 18.63
C ALA A 225 -14.67 37.54 18.10
N GLU A 226 -13.65 37.32 18.94
CA GLU A 226 -12.25 37.39 18.52
C GLU A 226 -11.88 36.21 17.61
N ILE A 227 -12.37 35.01 17.91
CA ILE A 227 -12.12 33.82 17.08
C ILE A 227 -12.79 33.97 15.71
N HIS A 228 -14.05 34.40 15.69
CA HIS A 228 -14.77 34.69 14.45
C HIS A 228 -14.10 35.80 13.65
N GLN A 229 -13.65 36.88 14.31
CA GLN A 229 -12.92 37.95 13.63
C GLN A 229 -11.62 37.47 12.98
N ARG A 230 -10.88 36.57 13.63
CA ARG A 230 -9.64 36.00 13.08
C ARG A 230 -9.92 35.12 11.86
N TYR A 231 -10.91 34.24 11.97
CA TYR A 231 -11.40 33.43 10.85
C TYR A 231 -11.74 34.28 9.62
N GLU A 232 -12.55 35.33 9.81
CA GLU A 232 -12.93 36.25 8.74
C GLU A 232 -11.73 37.03 8.19
N GLN A 233 -10.79 37.44 9.05
CA GLN A 233 -9.59 38.16 8.64
C GLN A 233 -8.70 37.32 7.74
N ASP A 234 -8.48 36.05 8.07
CA ASP A 234 -7.64 35.14 7.28
C ASP A 234 -8.25 34.88 5.90
N LEU A 235 -9.59 34.88 5.79
CA LEU A 235 -10.30 34.69 4.52
C LEU A 235 -10.44 35.96 3.66
N ARG A 236 -10.06 37.15 4.15
CA ARG A 236 -10.18 38.41 3.35
C ARG A 236 -9.40 38.34 2.04
N GLY A 237 -8.22 37.71 2.06
CA GLY A 237 -7.40 37.49 0.87
C GLY A 237 -8.05 36.58 -0.17
N HIS A 238 -9.06 35.79 0.24
CA HIS A 238 -9.79 34.83 -0.58
C HIS A 238 -11.26 35.24 -0.81
N GLY A 239 -11.60 36.51 -0.61
CA GLY A 239 -12.96 37.00 -0.83
C GLY A 239 -13.99 36.47 0.19
N GLY A 240 -13.54 36.08 1.39
CA GLY A 240 -14.41 35.59 2.46
C GLY A 240 -14.83 34.12 2.32
N VAL A 241 -14.20 33.35 1.41
CA VAL A 241 -14.46 31.92 1.25
C VAL A 241 -13.21 31.12 1.54
N ILE A 242 -13.39 29.91 2.08
CA ILE A 242 -12.30 28.96 2.30
C ILE A 242 -11.69 28.59 0.94
N PRO A 243 -10.38 28.78 0.72
CA PRO A 243 -9.75 28.45 -0.56
C PRO A 243 -9.87 26.94 -0.82
N PRO A 244 -10.22 26.52 -2.05
CA PRO A 244 -10.29 25.11 -2.40
C PRO A 244 -8.88 24.50 -2.40
N ILE A 245 -8.81 23.20 -2.11
CA ILE A 245 -7.58 22.43 -2.26
C ILE A 245 -7.71 21.53 -3.48
N ASP A 246 -6.69 21.55 -4.34
CA ASP A 246 -6.51 20.51 -5.35
C ASP A 246 -6.08 19.21 -4.63
N ARG A 247 -6.94 18.18 -4.70
CA ARG A 247 -6.67 16.88 -4.06
C ARG A 247 -5.35 16.27 -4.53
N LYS A 248 -5.02 16.44 -5.81
CA LYS A 248 -3.77 15.93 -6.37
C LYS A 248 -2.55 16.60 -5.75
N ALA A 249 -2.67 17.87 -5.33
CA ALA A 249 -1.59 18.57 -4.66
C ALA A 249 -1.34 18.04 -3.24
N MET A 250 -2.36 17.46 -2.57
CA MET A 250 -2.24 16.85 -1.24
C MET A 250 -1.67 15.43 -1.26
N GLU A 251 -1.61 14.77 -2.43
CA GLU A 251 -1.05 13.43 -2.54
C GLU A 251 0.43 13.40 -2.18
N ILE A 252 0.91 12.22 -1.78
CA ILE A 252 2.34 12.00 -1.50
C ILE A 252 3.08 12.05 -2.85
N PRO A 253 4.03 12.97 -3.05
CA PRO A 253 4.66 13.11 -4.36
C PRO A 253 5.60 11.93 -4.67
N ARG A 254 5.24 11.08 -5.65
CA ARG A 254 6.06 9.93 -6.10
C ARG A 254 7.52 10.28 -6.35
N GLN A 255 7.76 11.45 -6.94
CA GLN A 255 9.08 12.00 -7.22
C GLN A 255 9.99 12.12 -5.99
N TYR A 256 9.43 12.01 -4.77
CA TYR A 256 10.17 12.03 -3.52
C TYR A 256 11.04 10.81 -3.28
N PHE A 257 10.62 9.66 -3.81
CA PHE A 257 11.37 8.42 -3.69
C PHE A 257 11.86 7.89 -5.04
N ALA A 258 11.70 8.64 -6.13
CA ALA A 258 12.15 8.24 -7.47
C ALA A 258 13.68 8.09 -7.57
N ALA A 259 14.43 8.80 -6.72
CA ALA A 259 15.90 8.71 -6.65
C ALA A 259 16.40 7.64 -5.64
N ASP A 260 15.50 6.96 -4.93
CA ASP A 260 15.87 5.87 -4.02
C ASP A 260 16.43 4.70 -4.82
N ARG A 261 17.72 4.41 -4.66
CA ARG A 261 18.47 3.39 -5.42
C ARG A 261 17.91 1.96 -5.30
N HIS A 262 16.97 1.71 -4.40
CA HIS A 262 16.33 0.42 -4.23
C HIS A 262 14.86 0.44 -4.67
N ARG A 263 14.22 1.60 -4.86
CA ARG A 263 12.80 1.64 -5.25
C ARG A 263 12.59 1.21 -6.70
N PRO A 264 11.80 0.16 -6.98
CA PRO A 264 11.43 -0.22 -8.34
C PRO A 264 10.85 0.98 -9.12
N GLN A 265 11.21 1.09 -10.40
CA GLN A 265 10.84 2.22 -11.27
C GLN A 265 9.91 1.82 -12.40
N TYR A 266 9.91 0.55 -12.80
CA TYR A 266 9.09 0.04 -13.89
C TYR A 266 8.12 -1.08 -13.48
N HIS A 267 8.17 -1.51 -12.21
CA HIS A 267 7.05 -2.18 -11.56
C HIS A 267 6.13 -1.14 -10.90
N MET A 268 4.83 -1.40 -10.94
CA MET A 268 3.84 -0.60 -10.23
C MET A 268 4.13 -0.65 -8.71
N ASN A 269 4.05 0.47 -8.02
CA ASN A 269 4.20 0.60 -6.57
C ASN A 269 3.45 1.85 -6.11
N PRO A 270 3.17 2.09 -4.81
CA PRO A 270 2.37 3.25 -4.41
C PRO A 270 3.25 4.53 -4.49
N PRO A 271 2.67 5.74 -4.54
CA PRO A 271 3.46 6.99 -4.57
C PRO A 271 4.46 7.11 -3.41
N GLY A 272 4.12 6.55 -2.25
CA GLY A 272 4.95 6.34 -1.07
C GLY A 272 4.20 5.44 -0.09
N HIS A 273 4.71 5.34 1.14
CA HIS A 273 4.10 4.56 2.22
C HIS A 273 3.96 3.08 1.87
N TRP A 274 3.02 2.38 2.51
CA TRP A 274 2.86 0.94 2.41
C TRP A 274 1.73 0.60 1.45
N MET A 275 1.96 -0.42 0.60
CA MET A 275 0.90 -1.11 -0.14
C MET A 275 0.92 -2.61 0.10
N ASN A 276 -0.24 -3.26 -0.04
CA ASN A 276 -0.33 -4.72 -0.19
C ASN A 276 -0.67 -5.14 -1.63
N GLU A 277 -1.30 -6.31 -1.81
CA GLU A 277 -1.74 -6.84 -3.09
C GLU A 277 -2.46 -5.82 -3.98
N PRO A 278 -1.99 -5.65 -5.23
CA PRO A 278 -2.82 -5.06 -6.26
C PRO A 278 -4.00 -5.97 -6.55
N HIS A 279 -5.19 -5.39 -6.60
CA HIS A 279 -6.43 -6.13 -6.76
C HIS A 279 -7.50 -5.33 -7.52
N ALA A 280 -8.64 -5.98 -7.72
CA ALA A 280 -9.78 -5.44 -8.46
C ALA A 280 -9.43 -4.87 -9.86
N PRO A 281 -8.58 -5.55 -10.67
CA PRO A 281 -8.24 -5.05 -12.00
C PRO A 281 -9.49 -5.01 -12.89
N LEU A 282 -9.68 -3.92 -13.63
CA LEU A 282 -10.76 -3.77 -14.62
C LEU A 282 -10.31 -2.88 -15.78
N TYR A 283 -11.00 -2.96 -16.92
CA TYR A 283 -10.73 -2.13 -18.08
C TYR A 283 -11.96 -1.28 -18.44
N PHE A 284 -11.84 0.03 -18.30
CA PHE A 284 -12.95 0.97 -18.52
C PHE A 284 -12.45 2.23 -19.20
N GLY A 285 -13.29 2.84 -20.04
CA GLY A 285 -12.97 4.14 -20.65
C GLY A 285 -11.70 4.19 -21.52
N GLY A 286 -11.14 3.04 -21.92
CA GLY A 286 -9.89 2.97 -22.68
C GLY A 286 -8.64 2.65 -21.86
N GLN A 287 -8.75 2.49 -20.54
CA GLN A 287 -7.62 2.26 -19.64
C GLN A 287 -7.87 1.11 -18.66
N TYR A 288 -6.79 0.44 -18.26
CA TYR A 288 -6.76 -0.49 -17.13
C TYR A 288 -6.76 0.32 -15.85
N HIS A 289 -7.60 -0.07 -14.90
CA HIS A 289 -7.58 0.41 -13.52
C HIS A 289 -7.09 -0.72 -12.64
N LEU A 290 -6.20 -0.39 -11.71
CA LEU A 290 -5.68 -1.31 -10.71
C LEU A 290 -5.78 -0.64 -9.34
N PHE A 291 -6.41 -1.32 -8.41
CA PHE A 291 -6.51 -0.89 -7.02
C PHE A 291 -5.50 -1.68 -6.19
N TYR A 292 -5.27 -1.25 -4.96
CA TYR A 292 -4.36 -1.94 -4.05
C TYR A 292 -4.65 -1.53 -2.62
N GLN A 293 -4.42 -2.42 -1.66
CA GLN A 293 -4.47 -2.00 -0.26
C GLN A 293 -3.33 -1.02 0.00
N GLN A 294 -3.59 0.01 0.79
CA GLN A 294 -2.58 0.96 1.23
C GLN A 294 -2.83 1.47 2.64
N ASN A 295 -1.75 1.92 3.28
CA ASN A 295 -1.85 2.73 4.49
C ASN A 295 -1.39 4.17 4.17
N PRO A 296 -2.30 5.15 4.15
CA PRO A 296 -1.94 6.53 3.84
C PRO A 296 -1.09 7.20 4.92
N GLN A 297 -0.93 6.60 6.11
CA GLN A 297 -0.22 7.22 7.23
C GLN A 297 1.27 6.86 7.32
N GLY A 298 1.76 5.88 6.57
CA GLY A 298 3.18 5.57 6.57
C GLY A 298 3.51 4.19 5.99
N PRO A 299 4.80 3.84 5.90
CA PRO A 299 5.28 2.59 5.33
C PRO A 299 5.14 1.41 6.31
N PHE A 300 3.93 1.19 6.84
CA PHE A 300 3.59 0.08 7.73
C PHE A 300 2.14 -0.39 7.54
N TYR A 301 1.85 -1.66 7.84
CA TYR A 301 0.49 -2.20 7.83
C TYR A 301 -0.36 -1.61 8.98
N HIS A 302 -1.40 -0.83 8.63
CA HIS A 302 -2.48 -0.44 9.53
C HIS A 302 -3.61 0.28 8.78
N TYR A 303 -4.83 0.28 9.33
CA TYR A 303 -5.99 1.08 8.88
C TYR A 303 -6.16 1.21 7.36
N ILE A 304 -6.46 0.08 6.74
CA ILE A 304 -6.36 -0.12 5.29
C ILE A 304 -7.37 0.72 4.51
N HIS A 305 -6.86 1.37 3.46
CA HIS A 305 -7.57 2.07 2.39
C HIS A 305 -7.29 1.39 1.05
N TRP A 306 -8.01 1.78 0.00
CA TRP A 306 -7.69 1.34 -1.38
C TRP A 306 -7.05 2.48 -2.17
N GLY A 307 -5.79 2.29 -2.58
CA GLY A 307 -5.12 3.12 -3.56
C GLY A 307 -5.58 2.80 -4.98
N HIS A 308 -5.21 3.65 -5.94
CA HIS A 308 -5.71 3.57 -7.31
C HIS A 308 -4.65 4.05 -8.31
N ALA A 309 -4.42 3.24 -9.34
CA ALA A 309 -3.59 3.61 -10.48
C ALA A 309 -4.27 3.20 -11.79
N VAL A 310 -3.96 3.91 -12.87
CA VAL A 310 -4.45 3.61 -14.21
C VAL A 310 -3.33 3.48 -15.22
N SER A 311 -3.55 2.66 -16.23
CA SER A 311 -2.58 2.44 -17.31
C SER A 311 -3.29 2.22 -18.65
N PRO A 312 -2.78 2.78 -19.77
CA PRO A 312 -3.30 2.45 -21.10
C PRO A 312 -2.79 1.09 -21.63
N ASP A 313 -1.71 0.55 -21.05
CA ASP A 313 -0.91 -0.52 -21.64
C ASP A 313 -0.28 -1.47 -20.60
N LEU A 314 -0.78 -1.52 -19.38
CA LEU A 314 -0.33 -2.38 -18.26
C LEU A 314 1.08 -2.07 -17.72
N VAL A 315 1.83 -1.14 -18.32
CA VAL A 315 3.22 -0.87 -17.94
C VAL A 315 3.52 0.61 -17.69
N HIS A 316 2.80 1.52 -18.35
CA HIS A 316 2.86 2.94 -18.05
C HIS A 316 1.71 3.33 -17.11
N TRP A 317 2.03 3.69 -15.88
CA TRP A 317 1.06 3.91 -14.82
C TRP A 317 0.95 5.39 -14.45
N ARG A 318 -0.25 5.79 -14.01
CA ARG A 318 -0.54 7.08 -13.39
C ARG A 318 -1.27 6.87 -12.08
N ASP A 319 -0.75 7.48 -11.03
CA ASP A 319 -1.39 7.50 -9.71
C ASP A 319 -2.68 8.33 -9.74
N LEU A 320 -3.69 7.85 -9.00
CA LEU A 320 -4.96 8.52 -8.78
C LEU A 320 -5.22 8.67 -7.27
N PRO A 321 -6.16 9.56 -6.87
CA PRO A 321 -6.59 9.65 -5.49
C PRO A 321 -7.05 8.31 -4.90
N THR A 322 -6.99 8.20 -3.58
CA THR A 322 -7.53 7.04 -2.84
C THR A 322 -8.97 6.75 -3.28
N ALA A 323 -9.24 5.51 -3.69
CA ALA A 323 -10.54 5.09 -4.20
C ALA A 323 -11.56 4.86 -3.08
N LEU A 324 -11.16 4.12 -2.03
CA LEU A 324 -12.00 3.82 -0.86
C LEU A 324 -11.28 4.12 0.45
N SER A 325 -11.99 4.77 1.39
CA SER A 325 -11.53 5.11 2.73
C SER A 325 -12.52 4.61 3.81
N PRO A 326 -12.08 4.14 4.98
CA PRO A 326 -12.95 3.68 6.07
C PRO A 326 -14.00 4.71 6.54
N GLU A 327 -15.22 4.25 6.81
CA GLU A 327 -16.37 5.04 7.28
C GLU A 327 -16.93 4.48 8.59
N ALA A 328 -17.24 5.38 9.53
CA ALA A 328 -17.62 5.05 10.91
C ALA A 328 -18.78 4.04 11.05
N GLY A 329 -19.73 4.03 10.12
CA GLY A 329 -20.96 3.23 10.20
C GLY A 329 -20.96 1.96 9.35
N LEU A 330 -19.93 1.74 8.53
CA LEU A 330 -19.90 0.64 7.56
C LEU A 330 -18.65 -0.22 7.74
N ASP A 331 -17.47 0.39 7.55
CA ASP A 331 -16.15 -0.24 7.57
C ASP A 331 -15.18 0.51 8.49
N PRO A 332 -15.53 0.68 9.78
CA PRO A 332 -14.85 1.62 10.68
C PRO A 332 -13.40 1.27 11.01
N ASP A 333 -12.96 0.03 10.80
CA ASP A 333 -11.63 -0.43 11.18
C ASP A 333 -10.71 -0.75 9.98
N GLY A 334 -11.25 -0.69 8.76
CA GLY A 334 -10.48 -0.90 7.53
C GLY A 334 -11.29 -1.46 6.37
N ILE A 335 -10.71 -1.35 5.17
CA ILE A 335 -11.27 -1.87 3.92
C ILE A 335 -10.25 -2.83 3.31
N TRP A 336 -10.43 -4.13 3.53
CA TRP A 336 -9.52 -5.14 2.97
C TRP A 336 -9.89 -5.51 1.54
N SER A 337 -9.14 -6.43 0.97
CA SER A 337 -9.12 -6.74 -0.46
C SER A 337 -10.43 -7.28 -0.99
N GLY A 338 -10.52 -7.30 -2.31
CA GLY A 338 -11.65 -7.80 -3.06
C GLY A 338 -11.42 -7.67 -4.57
N SER A 339 -12.49 -7.44 -5.32
CA SER A 339 -12.48 -7.49 -6.80
C SER A 339 -13.34 -6.40 -7.42
N ALA A 340 -13.35 -6.36 -8.75
CA ALA A 340 -14.21 -5.49 -9.54
C ALA A 340 -15.05 -6.29 -10.52
N SER A 341 -16.21 -5.73 -10.87
CA SER A 341 -17.06 -6.22 -11.96
C SER A 341 -17.83 -5.07 -12.60
N TYR A 342 -18.79 -5.39 -13.46
CA TYR A 342 -19.67 -4.41 -14.11
C TYR A 342 -21.12 -4.64 -13.72
N ASP A 343 -21.83 -3.57 -13.42
CA ASP A 343 -23.26 -3.61 -13.16
C ASP A 343 -24.08 -3.99 -14.42
N PRO A 344 -25.40 -4.21 -14.31
CA PRO A 344 -26.23 -4.57 -15.45
C PRO A 344 -26.25 -3.56 -16.61
N VAL A 345 -25.85 -2.30 -16.38
CA VAL A 345 -25.74 -1.27 -17.42
C VAL A 345 -24.29 -1.05 -17.91
N GLY A 346 -23.34 -1.83 -17.39
CA GLY A 346 -21.95 -1.85 -17.82
C GLY A 346 -21.04 -0.87 -17.07
N LEU A 347 -21.46 -0.34 -15.91
CA LEU A 347 -20.65 0.56 -15.11
C LEU A 347 -19.79 -0.19 -14.08
N PRO A 348 -18.56 0.30 -13.79
CA PRO A 348 -17.66 -0.32 -12.82
C PRO A 348 -18.24 -0.38 -11.39
N VAL A 349 -18.04 -1.53 -10.75
CA VAL A 349 -18.41 -1.80 -9.35
C VAL A 349 -17.23 -2.46 -8.65
N LEU A 350 -16.92 -1.99 -7.43
CA LEU A 350 -15.95 -2.61 -6.52
C LEU A 350 -16.67 -3.44 -5.47
N PHE A 351 -16.13 -4.62 -5.18
CA PHE A 351 -16.50 -5.48 -4.08
C PHE A 351 -15.33 -5.60 -3.14
N TYR A 352 -15.55 -5.42 -1.84
CA TYR A 352 -14.46 -5.34 -0.88
C TYR A 352 -14.84 -5.98 0.44
N THR A 353 -13.85 -6.26 1.27
CA THR A 353 -14.10 -6.78 2.62
C THR A 353 -14.16 -5.64 3.63
N ILE A 354 -15.29 -5.56 4.33
CA ILE A 354 -15.55 -4.63 5.41
C ILE A 354 -14.88 -5.15 6.69
N GLY A 355 -14.02 -4.34 7.31
CA GLY A 355 -13.46 -4.57 8.64
C GLY A 355 -14.23 -3.82 9.73
N ASN A 356 -14.82 -4.55 10.68
CA ASN A 356 -15.51 -3.99 11.84
C ASN A 356 -15.26 -4.83 13.11
N ASN A 357 -14.27 -4.44 13.89
CA ASN A 357 -13.87 -5.10 15.14
C ASN A 357 -14.92 -4.96 16.26
N GLY A 358 -15.95 -4.13 16.07
CA GLY A 358 -17.13 -4.07 16.94
C GLY A 358 -18.16 -5.19 16.69
N GLU A 359 -18.01 -5.96 15.62
CA GLU A 359 -18.90 -7.06 15.24
C GLU A 359 -18.23 -8.44 15.40
N THR A 360 -19.04 -9.50 15.35
CA THR A 360 -18.54 -10.89 15.40
C THR A 360 -19.42 -11.75 14.48
N PRO A 361 -18.93 -12.14 13.29
CA PRO A 361 -17.56 -11.97 12.81
C PRO A 361 -17.26 -10.50 12.43
N ASN A 362 -15.98 -10.12 12.41
CA ASN A 362 -15.55 -8.75 12.11
C ASN A 362 -15.36 -8.50 10.59
N GLN A 363 -15.77 -9.45 9.75
CA GLN A 363 -15.59 -9.43 8.29
C GLN A 363 -16.95 -9.60 7.60
N SER A 364 -17.22 -8.77 6.60
CA SER A 364 -18.40 -8.88 5.72
C SER A 364 -18.09 -8.30 4.34
N ILE A 365 -18.98 -8.45 3.36
CA ILE A 365 -18.75 -7.97 2.00
C ILE A 365 -19.49 -6.66 1.75
N GLY A 366 -18.75 -5.65 1.29
CA GLY A 366 -19.25 -4.36 0.83
C GLY A 366 -19.24 -4.23 -0.69
N LEU A 367 -19.94 -3.20 -1.17
CA LEU A 367 -20.02 -2.86 -2.59
C LEU A 367 -19.92 -1.35 -2.76
N ALA A 368 -19.19 -0.87 -3.76
CA ALA A 368 -19.15 0.53 -4.16
C ALA A 368 -19.34 0.70 -5.67
N ARG A 369 -20.18 1.64 -6.09
CA ARG A 369 -20.43 1.96 -7.51
C ARG A 369 -19.67 3.20 -7.91
N SER A 370 -19.15 3.23 -9.13
CA SER A 370 -18.52 4.45 -9.64
C SER A 370 -19.54 5.58 -9.79
N SER A 371 -19.09 6.80 -9.58
CA SER A 371 -19.88 8.02 -9.81
C SER A 371 -19.89 8.46 -11.29
N PHE A 372 -19.32 7.66 -12.20
CA PHE A 372 -19.17 7.98 -13.62
C PHE A 372 -20.47 8.45 -14.29
N SER A 373 -21.62 7.88 -13.91
CA SER A 373 -22.92 8.29 -14.47
C SER A 373 -23.31 9.73 -14.12
N GLU A 374 -22.72 10.30 -13.06
CA GLU A 374 -22.97 11.65 -12.55
C GLU A 374 -21.92 12.66 -13.04
N ASP A 375 -20.65 12.26 -13.15
CA ASP A 375 -19.52 13.17 -13.44
C ASP A 375 -18.82 12.92 -14.79
N GLY A 376 -18.98 11.74 -15.40
CA GLY A 376 -18.29 11.33 -16.61
C GLY A 376 -16.79 11.09 -16.44
N ASP A 377 -16.28 10.94 -15.21
CA ASP A 377 -14.86 10.79 -14.93
C ASP A 377 -14.36 9.38 -15.26
N ILE A 378 -13.68 9.23 -16.41
CA ILE A 378 -13.09 7.95 -16.81
C ILE A 378 -11.97 7.47 -15.88
N ASP A 379 -11.41 8.35 -15.04
CA ASP A 379 -10.42 7.96 -14.04
C ASP A 379 -11.06 7.27 -12.84
N LEU A 380 -12.38 7.36 -12.67
CA LEU A 380 -13.12 6.74 -11.57
C LEU A 380 -12.60 7.18 -10.20
N THR A 381 -12.36 8.49 -10.01
CA THR A 381 -11.79 9.04 -8.77
C THR A 381 -12.79 9.16 -7.62
N SER A 382 -14.06 8.82 -7.84
CA SER A 382 -15.10 8.84 -6.81
C SER A 382 -16.05 7.65 -6.89
N TRP A 383 -16.32 7.08 -5.71
CA TRP A 383 -17.12 5.87 -5.51
C TRP A 383 -18.21 6.10 -4.46
N ILE A 384 -19.38 5.53 -4.69
CA ILE A 384 -20.54 5.57 -3.78
C ILE A 384 -20.70 4.19 -3.17
N LYS A 385 -20.39 4.05 -1.88
CA LYS A 385 -20.57 2.80 -1.14
C LYS A 385 -22.05 2.49 -0.91
N HIS A 386 -22.40 1.22 -1.03
CA HIS A 386 -23.68 0.73 -0.56
C HIS A 386 -23.77 0.88 0.97
N PRO A 387 -24.87 1.41 1.53
CA PRO A 387 -24.91 1.84 2.93
C PRO A 387 -24.87 0.71 3.97
N ILE A 388 -25.01 -0.55 3.54
CA ILE A 388 -24.93 -1.74 4.40
C ILE A 388 -24.13 -2.85 3.70
N PRO A 389 -23.52 -3.79 4.43
CA PRO A 389 -22.93 -4.99 3.85
C PRO A 389 -23.94 -5.75 3.00
N ILE A 390 -23.52 -6.19 1.81
CA ILE A 390 -24.33 -6.98 0.87
C ILE A 390 -24.32 -8.47 1.20
N VAL A 391 -23.25 -8.97 1.84
CA VAL A 391 -23.18 -10.34 2.37
C VAL A 391 -22.52 -10.33 3.73
N ARG A 392 -23.12 -11.06 4.67
CA ARG A 392 -22.54 -11.33 6.00
C ARG A 392 -22.32 -12.83 6.15
N GLN A 393 -21.26 -13.21 6.86
CA GLN A 393 -21.03 -14.61 7.17
C GLN A 393 -22.08 -15.12 8.16
N GLU A 394 -22.74 -16.23 7.82
CA GLU A 394 -23.66 -16.90 8.71
C GLU A 394 -22.94 -17.97 9.54
N ARG A 395 -23.49 -18.32 10.72
CA ARG A 395 -22.94 -19.44 11.50
C ARG A 395 -23.19 -20.74 10.76
N GLY A 396 -22.14 -21.55 10.61
CA GLY A 396 -22.20 -22.83 9.91
C GLY A 396 -21.85 -22.74 8.41
N THR A 397 -21.62 -21.54 7.87
CA THR A 397 -21.06 -21.35 6.53
C THR A 397 -19.56 -21.08 6.64
N GLY A 398 -18.74 -22.09 6.35
CA GLY A 398 -17.28 -21.97 6.43
C GLY A 398 -16.73 -21.83 7.85
N LEU A 399 -15.46 -21.45 7.94
CA LEU A 399 -14.74 -21.17 9.18
C LEU A 399 -15.13 -19.79 9.70
N PHE A 400 -15.93 -19.77 10.77
CA PHE A 400 -16.47 -18.54 11.35
C PHE A 400 -15.36 -17.57 11.82
N GLY A 401 -15.40 -16.34 11.32
CA GLY A 401 -14.36 -15.31 11.55
C GLY A 401 -13.40 -15.14 10.37
N GLU A 402 -13.31 -16.12 9.46
CA GLU A 402 -12.53 -16.04 8.22
C GLU A 402 -13.52 -15.90 7.05
N PHE A 403 -13.69 -14.67 6.52
CA PHE A 403 -14.66 -14.38 5.46
C PHE A 403 -14.30 -13.11 4.70
N ARG A 404 -13.49 -13.22 3.65
CA ARG A 404 -12.93 -12.05 2.96
C ARG A 404 -12.58 -12.30 1.49
N ASP A 405 -12.10 -11.24 0.85
CA ASP A 405 -11.53 -11.21 -0.49
C ASP A 405 -12.52 -11.67 -1.58
N PRO A 406 -13.64 -10.94 -1.77
CA PRO A 406 -14.64 -11.33 -2.74
C PRO A 406 -14.09 -11.27 -4.17
N PHE A 407 -14.29 -12.32 -4.96
CA PHE A 407 -13.99 -12.35 -6.41
C PHE A 407 -15.26 -12.51 -7.23
N VAL A 408 -15.62 -11.48 -8.00
CA VAL A 408 -16.92 -11.40 -8.69
C VAL A 408 -16.78 -11.39 -10.21
N TRP A 409 -17.50 -12.29 -10.88
CA TRP A 409 -17.61 -12.30 -12.34
C TRP A 409 -19.06 -12.53 -12.79
N LYS A 410 -19.29 -12.36 -14.08
CA LYS A 410 -20.60 -12.57 -14.71
C LYS A 410 -20.48 -13.60 -15.82
N GLU A 411 -21.38 -14.58 -15.80
CA GLU A 411 -21.48 -15.64 -16.81
C GLU A 411 -22.98 -15.91 -17.08
N ASP A 412 -23.37 -15.95 -18.35
CA ASP A 412 -24.76 -16.22 -18.79
C ASP A 412 -25.85 -15.41 -18.08
N GLY A 413 -25.54 -14.15 -17.73
CA GLY A 413 -26.48 -13.23 -17.08
C GLY A 413 -26.56 -13.38 -15.57
N ILE A 414 -25.82 -14.31 -14.96
CA ILE A 414 -25.73 -14.54 -13.53
C ILE A 414 -24.41 -13.97 -13.02
N TYR A 415 -24.44 -13.28 -11.87
CA TYR A 415 -23.25 -12.90 -11.14
C TYR A 415 -22.86 -14.00 -10.16
N TYR A 416 -21.58 -14.32 -10.13
CA TYR A 416 -20.99 -15.26 -9.19
C TYR A 416 -19.99 -14.52 -8.32
N MET A 417 -19.91 -14.88 -7.04
CA MET A 417 -18.93 -14.35 -6.11
C MET A 417 -18.27 -15.49 -5.33
N LEU A 418 -16.94 -15.52 -5.32
CA LEU A 418 -16.16 -16.31 -4.37
C LEU A 418 -15.87 -15.48 -3.13
N VAL A 419 -15.86 -16.09 -1.95
CA VAL A 419 -15.35 -15.47 -0.71
C VAL A 419 -14.45 -16.46 0.02
N GLY A 420 -13.20 -16.06 0.30
CA GLY A 420 -12.19 -16.88 0.97
C GLY A 420 -12.55 -17.19 2.43
N THR A 421 -12.35 -18.45 2.83
CA THR A 421 -12.65 -18.97 4.18
C THR A 421 -11.95 -20.34 4.39
N GLY A 422 -12.15 -20.97 5.53
CA GLY A 422 -12.06 -22.42 5.70
C GLY A 422 -13.39 -23.14 5.50
N ALA A 423 -13.36 -24.47 5.33
CA ALA A 423 -14.55 -25.31 5.26
C ALA A 423 -15.36 -25.32 6.56
N GLY A 424 -14.65 -25.34 7.70
CA GLY A 424 -15.26 -25.41 9.03
C GLY A 424 -15.85 -26.79 9.36
N GLY A 425 -16.13 -27.03 10.64
CA GLY A 425 -16.72 -28.30 11.08
C GLY A 425 -15.70 -29.45 11.14
N GLN A 426 -16.01 -30.60 10.55
CA GLN A 426 -15.12 -31.78 10.52
C GLN A 426 -14.04 -31.70 9.45
N GLU A 427 -14.25 -30.89 8.42
CA GLU A 427 -13.30 -30.67 7.33
C GLU A 427 -12.45 -29.44 7.68
N GLU A 428 -11.12 -29.62 7.74
CA GLU A 428 -10.20 -28.56 8.20
C GLU A 428 -9.58 -27.74 7.06
N GLY A 429 -9.85 -28.07 5.79
CA GLY A 429 -9.21 -27.42 4.65
C GLY A 429 -9.73 -26.01 4.34
N GLY A 430 -8.85 -25.19 3.76
CA GLY A 430 -9.24 -23.93 3.12
C GLY A 430 -10.25 -24.15 1.98
N THR A 431 -11.08 -23.14 1.73
CA THR A 431 -12.04 -23.13 0.63
C THR A 431 -12.42 -21.70 0.22
N ALA A 432 -13.20 -21.58 -0.85
CA ALA A 432 -13.93 -20.37 -1.19
C ALA A 432 -15.43 -20.67 -1.25
N LEU A 433 -16.27 -19.87 -0.58
CA LEU A 433 -17.72 -19.99 -0.68
C LEU A 433 -18.19 -19.37 -1.98
N VAL A 434 -19.14 -20.02 -2.66
CA VAL A 434 -19.77 -19.50 -3.87
C VAL A 434 -21.12 -18.88 -3.52
N TYR A 435 -21.36 -17.68 -4.05
CA TYR A 435 -22.64 -17.00 -4.02
C TYR A 435 -23.09 -16.65 -5.44
N THR A 436 -24.39 -16.60 -5.67
CA THR A 436 -24.98 -16.17 -6.95
C THR A 436 -25.95 -15.01 -6.76
N SER A 437 -25.99 -14.09 -7.73
CA SER A 437 -26.92 -12.95 -7.73
C SER A 437 -27.36 -12.59 -9.14
N SER A 438 -28.51 -11.91 -9.24
CA SER A 438 -28.99 -11.30 -10.49
C SER A 438 -28.81 -9.78 -10.53
N ASP A 439 -28.58 -9.15 -9.38
CA ASP A 439 -28.54 -7.68 -9.22
C ASP A 439 -27.33 -7.16 -8.43
N MET A 440 -26.44 -8.07 -7.99
CA MET A 440 -25.24 -7.81 -7.19
C MET A 440 -25.50 -7.37 -5.74
N LEU A 441 -26.77 -7.32 -5.31
CA LEU A 441 -27.17 -6.90 -3.98
C LEU A 441 -27.68 -8.09 -3.16
N ASP A 442 -28.59 -8.87 -3.74
CA ASP A 442 -29.15 -10.05 -3.11
C ASP A 442 -28.37 -11.30 -3.56
N TRP A 443 -27.67 -11.93 -2.62
CA TRP A 443 -26.77 -13.06 -2.88
C TRP A 443 -27.28 -14.36 -2.25
N GLU A 444 -27.38 -15.41 -3.06
CA GLU A 444 -27.74 -16.76 -2.64
C GLU A 444 -26.48 -17.60 -2.41
N TYR A 445 -26.33 -18.21 -1.23
CA TYR A 445 -25.23 -19.12 -0.92
C TYR A 445 -25.37 -20.47 -1.63
N ARG A 446 -24.29 -20.94 -2.27
CA ARG A 446 -24.26 -22.17 -3.10
C ARG A 446 -23.32 -23.27 -2.60
N GLY A 447 -22.67 -23.06 -1.46
CA GLY A 447 -21.70 -24.01 -0.90
C GLY A 447 -20.25 -23.67 -1.21
N PRO A 448 -19.31 -24.52 -0.77
CA PRO A 448 -17.89 -24.39 -1.07
C PRO A 448 -17.60 -24.72 -2.54
N LEU A 449 -16.71 -23.95 -3.16
CA LEU A 449 -16.24 -24.14 -4.53
C LEU A 449 -15.47 -25.46 -4.68
N TYR A 450 -14.49 -25.65 -3.78
CA TYR A 450 -13.56 -26.77 -3.68
C TYR A 450 -12.90 -26.72 -2.29
N ILE A 451 -12.71 -27.87 -1.63
CA ILE A 451 -12.09 -27.96 -0.30
C ILE A 451 -10.81 -28.77 -0.44
N SER A 452 -9.66 -28.21 -0.04
CA SER A 452 -8.41 -28.97 -0.04
C SER A 452 -8.37 -30.02 1.08
N ASP A 453 -7.70 -31.13 0.83
CA ASP A 453 -7.32 -32.09 1.86
C ASP A 453 -6.20 -31.53 2.75
N TYR A 454 -6.58 -31.01 3.92
CA TYR A 454 -5.64 -30.42 4.88
C TYR A 454 -4.67 -31.44 5.48
N ASP A 455 -5.09 -32.69 5.69
CA ASP A 455 -4.23 -33.73 6.26
C ASP A 455 -3.09 -34.08 5.29
N LYS A 456 -3.38 -34.03 3.99
CA LYS A 456 -2.41 -34.27 2.92
C LYS A 456 -1.57 -33.04 2.58
N TYR A 457 -2.16 -31.84 2.62
CA TYR A 457 -1.54 -30.58 2.21
C TYR A 457 -1.70 -29.47 3.27
N PRO A 458 -1.14 -29.63 4.49
CA PRO A 458 -1.36 -28.69 5.59
C PRO A 458 -0.80 -27.28 5.31
N TYR A 459 0.19 -27.17 4.40
CA TYR A 459 0.75 -25.87 3.98
C TYR A 459 -0.27 -24.99 3.22
N LEU A 460 -1.39 -25.54 2.78
CA LEU A 460 -2.51 -24.78 2.19
C LEU A 460 -3.40 -24.09 3.23
N GLY A 461 -3.11 -24.29 4.52
CA GLY A 461 -3.81 -23.62 5.60
C GLY A 461 -5.24 -24.10 5.79
N LYS A 462 -5.83 -23.67 6.90
CA LYS A 462 -7.23 -23.94 7.23
C LYS A 462 -8.19 -22.94 6.58
N ALA A 463 -7.67 -21.85 6.02
CA ALA A 463 -8.44 -20.85 5.30
C ALA A 463 -7.66 -20.39 4.08
N TRP A 464 -8.38 -19.87 3.07
CA TRP A 464 -7.81 -19.23 1.90
C TRP A 464 -8.16 -17.76 1.85
N GLU A 465 -7.20 -17.00 1.33
CA GLU A 465 -7.31 -15.59 0.95
C GLU A 465 -7.30 -15.47 -0.57
N LEU A 466 -7.88 -14.38 -1.07
CA LEU A 466 -7.80 -13.95 -2.47
C LEU A 466 -8.10 -15.07 -3.48
N PRO A 467 -9.26 -15.77 -3.38
CA PRO A 467 -9.63 -16.78 -4.36
C PRO A 467 -9.93 -16.13 -5.72
N VAL A 468 -9.27 -16.59 -6.78
CA VAL A 468 -9.46 -16.10 -8.14
C VAL A 468 -9.74 -17.28 -9.07
N LEU A 469 -10.78 -17.18 -9.89
CA LEU A 469 -11.11 -18.19 -10.90
C LEU A 469 -11.10 -17.55 -12.29
N LEU A 470 -10.19 -17.99 -13.16
CA LEU A 470 -10.05 -17.46 -14.52
C LEU A 470 -10.13 -18.58 -15.56
N PRO A 471 -10.77 -18.34 -16.72
CA PRO A 471 -10.65 -19.26 -17.84
C PRO A 471 -9.18 -19.32 -18.32
N LEU A 472 -8.74 -20.46 -18.85
CA LEU A 472 -7.42 -20.58 -19.46
C LEU A 472 -7.55 -20.59 -20.99
N PRO A 473 -7.03 -19.60 -21.72
CA PRO A 473 -6.92 -19.69 -23.17
C PRO A 473 -5.87 -20.74 -23.57
N LEU A 474 -6.00 -21.33 -24.75
CA LEU A 474 -4.96 -22.21 -25.29
C LEU A 474 -3.73 -21.40 -25.72
N GLU A 475 -2.54 -21.98 -25.58
CA GLU A 475 -1.28 -21.41 -26.04
C GLU A 475 -1.37 -20.91 -27.50
N GLY A 476 -0.99 -19.64 -27.71
CA GLY A 476 -1.05 -18.98 -29.01
C GLY A 476 -2.47 -18.73 -29.56
N LYS A 477 -3.51 -18.93 -28.76
CA LYS A 477 -4.92 -18.73 -29.14
C LYS A 477 -5.67 -17.94 -28.07
N GLU A 478 -5.28 -16.67 -27.92
CA GLU A 478 -5.94 -15.73 -27.01
C GLU A 478 -7.45 -15.65 -27.27
N GLY A 479 -8.24 -15.61 -26.20
CA GLY A 479 -9.71 -15.62 -26.27
C GLY A 479 -10.35 -16.94 -26.73
N ALA A 480 -9.58 -17.95 -27.17
CA ALA A 480 -10.12 -19.27 -27.49
C ALA A 480 -10.21 -20.13 -26.22
N GLY A 481 -11.44 -20.43 -25.79
CA GLY A 481 -11.69 -21.24 -24.61
C GLY A 481 -11.10 -22.65 -24.73
N SER A 482 -10.27 -23.04 -23.77
CA SER A 482 -9.78 -24.42 -23.63
C SER A 482 -10.80 -25.36 -22.97
N GLY A 483 -11.86 -24.79 -22.38
CA GLY A 483 -12.77 -25.51 -21.46
C GLY A 483 -12.17 -25.72 -20.05
N LYS A 484 -10.96 -25.20 -19.80
CA LYS A 484 -10.30 -25.25 -18.49
C LYS A 484 -10.26 -23.88 -17.83
N HIS A 485 -10.19 -23.93 -16.51
CA HIS A 485 -10.02 -22.77 -15.63
C HIS A 485 -8.81 -23.00 -14.73
N VAL A 486 -8.25 -21.89 -14.25
CA VAL A 486 -7.29 -21.87 -13.15
C VAL A 486 -7.97 -21.30 -11.91
N LEU A 487 -7.91 -22.03 -10.80
CA LEU A 487 -8.24 -21.53 -9.47
C LEU A 487 -6.92 -21.15 -8.78
N LEU A 488 -6.79 -19.90 -8.35
CA LEU A 488 -5.64 -19.35 -7.62
C LEU A 488 -6.08 -18.97 -6.21
N ILE A 489 -5.24 -19.22 -5.21
CA ILE A 489 -5.46 -18.82 -3.82
C ILE A 489 -4.16 -18.42 -3.14
N SER A 490 -4.28 -17.69 -2.02
CA SER A 490 -3.22 -17.56 -1.01
C SER A 490 -3.61 -18.32 0.27
N PRO A 491 -2.81 -19.30 0.73
CA PRO A 491 -3.04 -19.99 2.00
C PRO A 491 -2.98 -19.06 3.21
N TRP A 492 -3.86 -19.27 4.20
CA TRP A 492 -3.88 -18.52 5.45
C TRP A 492 -4.03 -19.42 6.69
N GLY A 493 -3.42 -18.97 7.79
CA GLY A 493 -3.47 -19.61 9.10
C GLY A 493 -2.13 -20.18 9.54
N GLU A 494 -2.12 -20.76 10.75
CA GLU A 494 -0.93 -21.36 11.34
C GLU A 494 -0.34 -22.46 10.44
N GLY A 495 0.96 -22.36 10.12
CA GLY A 495 1.67 -23.32 9.28
C GLY A 495 1.42 -23.19 7.77
N ALA A 496 0.55 -22.28 7.34
CA ALA A 496 0.31 -22.01 5.93
C ALA A 496 1.55 -21.37 5.26
N LYS A 497 1.80 -21.74 4.01
CA LYS A 497 2.79 -21.08 3.15
C LYS A 497 2.06 -20.08 2.27
N VAL A 498 2.21 -18.80 2.58
CA VAL A 498 1.51 -17.69 1.91
C VAL A 498 2.12 -17.46 0.51
N GLU A 499 1.90 -18.40 -0.39
CA GLU A 499 2.32 -18.39 -1.80
C GLU A 499 1.09 -18.48 -2.70
N VAL A 500 1.22 -18.09 -3.98
CA VAL A 500 0.14 -18.33 -4.95
C VAL A 500 0.12 -19.80 -5.37
N ASN A 501 -0.82 -20.55 -4.79
CA ASN A 501 -1.10 -21.93 -5.16
C ASN A 501 -2.23 -21.98 -6.19
N TYR A 502 -2.17 -22.96 -7.09
CA TYR A 502 -3.16 -23.08 -8.15
C TYR A 502 -3.56 -24.52 -8.48
N TRP A 503 -4.76 -24.64 -9.06
CA TRP A 503 -5.23 -25.85 -9.73
C TRP A 503 -5.75 -25.52 -11.12
N ILE A 504 -5.50 -26.42 -12.08
CA ILE A 504 -6.18 -26.44 -13.37
C ILE A 504 -7.35 -27.41 -13.27
N GLY A 505 -8.51 -27.03 -13.82
CA GLY A 505 -9.70 -27.88 -13.73
C GLY A 505 -10.87 -27.37 -14.54
N ALA A 506 -12.04 -27.93 -14.28
CA ALA A 506 -13.30 -27.51 -14.85
C ALA A 506 -14.16 -26.78 -13.81
N TRP A 507 -14.69 -25.63 -14.19
CA TRP A 507 -15.75 -24.93 -13.46
C TRP A 507 -17.11 -25.42 -13.99
N ASP A 508 -17.99 -25.81 -13.07
CA ASP A 508 -19.38 -26.19 -13.38
C ASP A 508 -20.34 -25.12 -12.81
N PRO A 509 -20.93 -24.26 -13.67
CA PRO A 509 -21.84 -23.21 -13.24
C PRO A 509 -23.20 -23.74 -12.75
N GLU A 510 -23.61 -24.96 -13.12
CA GLU A 510 -24.88 -25.54 -12.67
C GLU A 510 -24.80 -25.97 -11.20
N THR A 511 -23.71 -26.66 -10.84
CA THR A 511 -23.47 -27.13 -9.47
C THR A 511 -22.69 -26.14 -8.61
N CYS A 512 -22.11 -25.10 -9.21
CA CYS A 512 -21.23 -24.13 -8.58
C CYS A 512 -20.01 -24.81 -7.92
N ARG A 513 -19.35 -25.72 -8.64
CA ARG A 513 -18.18 -26.46 -8.15
C ARG A 513 -17.01 -26.36 -9.10
N PHE A 514 -15.81 -26.44 -8.54
CA PHE A 514 -14.58 -26.58 -9.29
C PHE A 514 -14.04 -28.01 -9.15
N HIS A 515 -13.74 -28.63 -10.29
CA HIS A 515 -13.21 -29.99 -10.37
C HIS A 515 -11.76 -29.92 -10.85
N PRO A 516 -10.78 -29.97 -9.93
CA PRO A 516 -9.37 -29.94 -10.31
C PRO A 516 -8.99 -31.23 -11.05
N ASP A 517 -8.08 -31.11 -12.01
CA ASP A 517 -7.55 -32.27 -12.75
C ASP A 517 -6.63 -33.14 -11.87
N HIS A 518 -6.04 -32.53 -10.84
CA HIS A 518 -5.17 -33.18 -9.85
C HIS A 518 -5.42 -32.61 -8.45
N GLU A 519 -5.28 -33.42 -7.40
CA GLU A 519 -5.45 -32.96 -6.01
C GLU A 519 -4.33 -32.02 -5.56
N GLU A 520 -3.09 -32.30 -5.96
CA GLU A 520 -1.92 -31.51 -5.57
C GLU A 520 -1.89 -30.18 -6.33
N PRO A 521 -1.79 -29.03 -5.63
CA PRO A 521 -1.66 -27.74 -6.28
C PRO A 521 -0.28 -27.56 -6.91
N GLY A 522 -0.21 -26.69 -7.92
CA GLY A 522 1.05 -26.12 -8.38
C GLY A 522 1.33 -24.76 -7.75
N LEU A 523 2.60 -24.34 -7.80
CA LEU A 523 3.03 -22.96 -7.54
C LEU A 523 3.32 -22.23 -8.85
N ILE A 524 2.88 -20.99 -9.00
CA ILE A 524 3.29 -20.15 -10.16
C ILE A 524 4.73 -19.70 -9.99
N ASP A 525 5.03 -19.15 -8.82
CA ASP A 525 6.33 -18.62 -8.45
C ASP A 525 6.99 -19.51 -7.41
N VAL A 526 8.30 -19.70 -7.52
CA VAL A 526 9.08 -20.54 -6.60
C VAL A 526 10.01 -19.73 -5.69
N GLY A 527 9.92 -18.40 -5.72
CA GLY A 527 10.56 -17.51 -4.78
C GLY A 527 9.72 -17.33 -3.53
N ASP A 528 10.32 -17.59 -2.37
CA ASP A 528 9.60 -17.58 -1.10
C ASP A 528 9.06 -16.19 -0.74
N PHE A 529 7.78 -16.12 -0.41
CA PHE A 529 7.09 -14.97 0.20
C PHE A 529 7.23 -13.65 -0.57
N HIS A 530 7.28 -13.70 -1.90
CA HIS A 530 7.32 -12.49 -2.72
C HIS A 530 6.13 -12.39 -3.65
N PHE A 531 5.87 -13.39 -4.49
CA PHE A 531 4.72 -13.45 -5.40
C PHE A 531 3.52 -14.02 -4.62
N THR A 532 2.73 -13.13 -4.04
CA THR A 532 1.63 -13.49 -3.13
C THR A 532 0.40 -12.67 -3.47
N GLY A 533 -0.74 -13.02 -2.87
CA GLY A 533 -1.99 -12.26 -3.00
C GLY A 533 -2.47 -12.08 -4.45
N PRO A 534 -2.95 -13.16 -5.09
CA PRO A 534 -3.34 -13.11 -6.49
C PRO A 534 -4.62 -12.30 -6.70
N SER A 535 -4.61 -11.46 -7.73
CA SER A 535 -5.82 -10.89 -8.30
C SER A 535 -5.78 -11.03 -9.81
N GLY A 536 -6.92 -11.07 -10.47
CA GLY A 536 -6.91 -11.27 -11.92
C GLY A 536 -8.15 -10.83 -12.65
N MET A 537 -8.02 -10.75 -13.96
CA MET A 537 -9.09 -10.39 -14.88
C MET A 537 -8.93 -11.14 -16.20
N VAL A 538 -10.04 -11.28 -16.92
CA VAL A 538 -9.98 -11.53 -18.37
C VAL A 538 -9.89 -10.17 -19.06
N ASP A 539 -8.80 -9.93 -19.79
CA ASP A 539 -8.61 -8.71 -20.57
C ASP A 539 -9.69 -8.63 -21.66
N PRO A 540 -10.63 -7.67 -21.61
CA PRO A 540 -11.69 -7.59 -22.62
C PRO A 540 -11.16 -7.18 -24.00
N ARG A 541 -9.92 -6.69 -24.11
CA ARG A 541 -9.31 -6.31 -25.38
C ARG A 541 -8.74 -7.49 -26.14
N THR A 542 -8.15 -8.45 -25.43
CA THR A 542 -7.37 -9.55 -26.04
C THR A 542 -7.91 -10.94 -25.69
N GLY A 543 -8.68 -11.06 -24.60
CA GLY A 543 -9.13 -12.34 -24.07
C GLY A 543 -8.03 -13.11 -23.30
N ARG A 544 -6.92 -12.45 -22.94
CA ARG A 544 -5.89 -13.00 -22.04
C ARG A 544 -6.41 -13.07 -20.61
N SER A 545 -6.00 -14.09 -19.87
CA SER A 545 -6.19 -14.14 -18.42
C SER A 545 -4.98 -13.54 -17.75
N LEU A 546 -5.17 -12.36 -17.17
CA LEU A 546 -4.11 -11.57 -16.54
C LEU A 546 -4.16 -11.76 -15.03
N VAL A 547 -2.99 -11.90 -14.41
CA VAL A 547 -2.82 -11.98 -12.96
C VAL A 547 -1.85 -10.90 -12.50
N PHE A 548 -2.20 -10.29 -11.37
CA PHE A 548 -1.44 -9.29 -10.64
C PHE A 548 -1.18 -9.83 -9.24
N THR A 549 0.00 -9.55 -8.71
CA THR A 549 0.42 -9.96 -7.37
C THR A 549 1.20 -8.85 -6.71
N ILE A 550 1.29 -8.90 -5.38
CA ILE A 550 2.31 -8.12 -4.68
C ILE A 550 3.67 -8.77 -4.91
N ALA A 551 4.71 -7.95 -4.91
CA ALA A 551 6.10 -8.30 -4.72
C ALA A 551 6.55 -7.81 -3.33
N GLN A 552 6.39 -8.67 -2.32
CA GLN A 552 6.65 -8.31 -0.93
C GLN A 552 8.14 -7.99 -0.68
N GLY A 553 8.37 -7.13 0.32
CA GLY A 553 9.68 -6.74 0.79
C GLY A 553 9.93 -7.34 2.17
N GLU A 554 11.20 -7.61 2.48
CA GLU A 554 11.60 -8.23 3.76
C GLU A 554 12.42 -7.28 4.65
N ARG A 555 12.38 -5.97 4.39
CA ARG A 555 13.22 -5.02 5.14
C ARG A 555 12.73 -4.88 6.58
N THR A 556 13.59 -4.33 7.44
CA THR A 556 13.18 -4.02 8.81
C THR A 556 12.30 -2.76 8.83
N PRO A 557 11.40 -2.63 9.82
CA PRO A 557 10.61 -1.42 10.03
C PRO A 557 11.42 -0.11 10.06
N GLU A 558 12.65 -0.13 10.59
CA GLU A 558 13.52 1.06 10.61
C GLU A 558 14.02 1.46 9.22
N ILE A 559 14.25 0.49 8.34
CA ILE A 559 14.63 0.77 6.96
C ILE A 559 13.43 1.32 6.19
N ASP A 560 12.26 0.74 6.38
CA ASP A 560 11.01 1.20 5.77
C ASP A 560 10.66 2.62 6.24
N TYR A 561 10.88 2.93 7.52
CA TYR A 561 10.76 4.29 8.05
C TYR A 561 11.68 5.28 7.30
N ASP A 562 12.95 4.93 7.14
CA ASP A 562 13.97 5.80 6.54
C ASP A 562 13.79 6.00 5.03
N CYS A 563 13.26 5.02 4.30
CA CYS A 563 12.98 5.15 2.87
C CYS A 563 11.59 5.73 2.59
N GLY A 564 10.63 5.58 3.51
CA GLY A 564 9.28 6.13 3.38
C GLY A 564 8.35 5.38 2.43
N TRP A 565 8.71 4.16 2.03
CA TRP A 565 7.88 3.29 1.18
C TRP A 565 8.11 1.82 1.50
N ALA A 566 7.10 0.98 1.28
CA ALA A 566 7.18 -0.46 1.44
C ALA A 566 6.40 -1.18 0.33
N HIS A 567 7.01 -2.26 -0.18
CA HIS A 567 6.45 -3.18 -1.18
C HIS A 567 6.20 -2.54 -2.56
N GLY A 568 5.60 -3.33 -3.46
CA GLY A 568 5.26 -2.99 -4.85
C GLY A 568 4.49 -4.15 -5.48
N ALA A 569 3.94 -3.96 -6.67
CA ALA A 569 3.40 -5.06 -7.47
C ALA A 569 4.53 -5.86 -8.14
N GLY A 570 4.29 -7.15 -8.38
CA GLY A 570 5.03 -7.92 -9.38
C GLY A 570 4.65 -7.50 -10.80
N MET A 571 5.37 -8.01 -11.80
CA MET A 571 4.98 -7.79 -13.19
C MET A 571 3.62 -8.44 -13.46
N PRO A 572 2.69 -7.79 -14.18
CA PRO A 572 1.48 -8.48 -14.64
C PRO A 572 1.87 -9.68 -15.50
N VAL A 573 1.22 -10.82 -15.26
CA VAL A 573 1.47 -12.07 -16.00
C VAL A 573 0.25 -12.50 -16.78
N SER A 574 0.47 -13.08 -17.96
CA SER A 574 -0.54 -13.74 -18.77
C SER A 574 -0.50 -15.24 -18.53
N LEU A 575 -1.64 -15.83 -18.20
CA LEU A 575 -1.82 -17.25 -17.98
C LEU A 575 -2.46 -17.93 -19.20
N TYR A 576 -1.96 -19.11 -19.55
CA TYR A 576 -2.49 -19.92 -20.65
C TYR A 576 -2.32 -21.42 -20.40
N LEU A 577 -3.09 -22.25 -21.10
CA LEU A 577 -2.94 -23.70 -21.08
C LEU A 577 -1.97 -24.12 -22.19
N ARG A 578 -0.83 -24.69 -21.79
CA ARG A 578 0.17 -25.24 -22.71
C ARG A 578 -0.38 -26.47 -23.42
N THR A 579 0.22 -26.79 -24.56
CA THR A 579 -0.13 -27.98 -25.35
C THR A 579 0.06 -29.32 -24.62
N ASP A 580 0.92 -29.35 -23.59
CA ASP A 580 1.17 -30.50 -22.73
C ASP A 580 0.24 -30.57 -21.49
N GLY A 581 -0.69 -29.62 -21.34
CA GLY A 581 -1.64 -29.55 -20.23
C GLY A 581 -1.14 -28.82 -18.98
N ARG A 582 0.10 -28.33 -18.95
CA ARG A 582 0.63 -27.52 -17.84
C ARG A 582 0.20 -26.05 -17.94
N LEU A 583 0.30 -25.34 -16.82
CA LEU A 583 0.11 -23.89 -16.80
C LEU A 583 1.28 -23.20 -17.50
N GLY A 584 0.97 -22.31 -18.43
CA GLY A 584 1.90 -21.35 -19.00
C GLY A 584 1.82 -20.02 -18.26
N VAL A 585 2.98 -19.44 -17.95
CA VAL A 585 3.10 -18.16 -17.24
C VAL A 585 4.19 -17.34 -17.94
N GLU A 586 3.83 -16.18 -18.47
CA GLU A 586 4.76 -15.22 -19.05
C GLU A 586 4.40 -13.79 -18.61
N PRO A 587 5.37 -12.89 -18.45
CA PRO A 587 5.09 -11.47 -18.25
C PRO A 587 4.28 -10.92 -19.44
N VAL A 588 3.48 -9.88 -19.22
CA VAL A 588 2.75 -9.22 -20.32
C VAL A 588 3.71 -8.72 -21.40
N GLU A 589 3.32 -8.89 -22.67
CA GLU A 589 4.16 -8.51 -23.82
C GLU A 589 4.42 -7.00 -23.89
N GLU A 590 3.53 -6.21 -23.27
CA GLU A 590 3.64 -4.76 -23.16
C GLU A 590 4.89 -4.30 -22.40
N THR A 591 5.54 -5.16 -21.63
CA THR A 591 6.88 -4.88 -21.06
C THR A 591 7.89 -4.47 -22.11
N ALA A 592 7.75 -4.93 -23.37
CA ALA A 592 8.59 -4.50 -24.47
C ALA A 592 8.50 -3.00 -24.79
N LEU A 593 7.41 -2.32 -24.41
CA LEU A 593 7.25 -0.87 -24.56
C LEU A 593 8.21 -0.06 -23.68
N LEU A 594 8.71 -0.68 -22.59
CA LEU A 594 9.68 -0.07 -21.69
C LEU A 594 11.12 -0.24 -22.18
N ARG A 595 11.39 -1.06 -23.22
CA ARG A 595 12.75 -1.29 -23.71
C ARG A 595 13.37 0.00 -24.24
N GLY A 596 14.49 0.39 -23.64
CA GLY A 596 15.39 1.43 -24.11
C GLY A 596 16.51 0.87 -24.98
N ARG A 597 17.74 1.28 -24.69
CA ARG A 597 18.92 0.84 -25.44
C ARG A 597 19.18 -0.64 -25.22
N ARG A 598 19.36 -1.38 -26.30
CA ARG A 598 19.90 -2.74 -26.24
C ARG A 598 21.39 -2.69 -25.93
N LEU A 599 21.78 -3.22 -24.77
CA LEU A 599 23.15 -3.23 -24.24
C LEU A 599 23.98 -4.39 -24.79
N LEU A 600 23.35 -5.53 -25.02
CA LEU A 600 23.99 -6.74 -25.52
C LEU A 600 23.00 -7.49 -26.42
N SER A 601 23.54 -8.12 -27.47
CA SER A 601 22.81 -9.06 -28.31
C SER A 601 23.81 -10.08 -28.86
N ALA A 602 23.66 -11.33 -28.44
CA ALA A 602 24.55 -12.43 -28.78
C ALA A 602 23.70 -13.65 -29.11
N ALA A 603 24.15 -14.43 -30.10
CA ALA A 603 23.54 -15.70 -30.45
C ALA A 603 24.62 -16.75 -30.70
N GLY A 604 24.38 -17.98 -30.27
CA GLY A 604 25.27 -19.12 -30.44
C GLY A 604 26.66 -18.94 -29.80
N SER A 605 26.79 -18.09 -28.79
CA SER A 605 28.08 -17.70 -28.21
C SER A 605 28.56 -18.66 -27.12
N SER A 606 29.86 -18.65 -26.82
CA SER A 606 30.41 -19.36 -25.66
C SER A 606 30.25 -18.52 -24.40
N LEU A 607 30.32 -19.18 -23.23
CA LEU A 607 30.26 -18.51 -21.93
C LEU A 607 31.34 -17.42 -21.77
N GLU A 608 32.57 -17.69 -22.22
CA GLU A 608 33.68 -16.73 -22.15
C GLU A 608 33.42 -15.49 -23.01
N GLU A 609 32.91 -15.68 -24.22
CA GLU A 609 32.64 -14.58 -25.14
C GLU A 609 31.55 -13.66 -24.60
N ILE A 610 30.47 -14.22 -24.06
CA ILE A 610 29.41 -13.42 -23.43
C ILE A 610 29.95 -12.67 -22.21
N ASN A 611 30.71 -13.32 -21.33
CA ASN A 611 31.26 -12.65 -20.15
C ASN A 611 32.22 -11.50 -20.51
N ARG A 612 32.94 -11.60 -21.62
CA ARG A 612 33.77 -10.49 -22.14
C ARG A 612 32.92 -9.30 -22.56
N GLN A 613 31.73 -9.54 -23.13
CA GLN A 613 30.79 -8.48 -23.50
C GLN A 613 30.07 -7.90 -22.26
N LEU A 614 29.67 -8.76 -21.31
CA LEU A 614 29.03 -8.34 -20.05
C LEU A 614 29.94 -7.46 -19.18
N ALA A 615 31.26 -7.56 -19.30
CA ALA A 615 32.19 -6.66 -18.61
C ALA A 615 31.98 -5.16 -18.97
N GLY A 616 31.33 -4.87 -20.11
CA GLY A 616 30.93 -3.51 -20.51
C GLY A 616 29.47 -3.15 -20.19
N VAL A 617 28.69 -4.07 -19.61
CA VAL A 617 27.29 -3.87 -19.25
C VAL A 617 27.19 -3.47 -17.78
N SER A 618 26.49 -2.37 -17.51
CA SER A 618 26.27 -1.87 -16.16
C SER A 618 24.88 -1.24 -16.09
N GLY A 619 24.06 -1.68 -15.13
CA GLY A 619 22.73 -1.12 -14.90
C GLY A 619 21.97 -1.84 -13.80
N ASP A 620 20.90 -1.21 -13.34
CA ASP A 620 19.98 -1.74 -12.33
C ASP A 620 18.51 -1.70 -12.75
N MET A 621 18.22 -1.29 -13.98
CA MET A 621 16.92 -1.35 -14.61
C MET A 621 17.08 -2.07 -15.95
N LEU A 622 16.97 -3.41 -15.93
CA LEU A 622 17.35 -4.27 -17.04
C LEU A 622 16.27 -5.32 -17.34
N GLU A 623 16.12 -5.62 -18.62
CA GLU A 623 15.49 -6.86 -19.09
C GLU A 623 16.56 -7.73 -19.74
N ILE A 624 16.57 -9.01 -19.41
CA ILE A 624 17.54 -9.99 -19.87
C ILE A 624 16.78 -11.20 -20.40
N ILE A 625 17.02 -11.57 -21.66
CA ILE A 625 16.53 -12.83 -22.23
C ILE A 625 17.76 -13.70 -22.46
N LEU A 626 17.81 -14.86 -21.82
CA LEU A 626 18.97 -15.74 -21.81
C LEU A 626 18.54 -17.17 -22.12
N SER A 627 19.17 -17.80 -23.11
CA SER A 627 18.90 -19.21 -23.46
C SER A 627 20.19 -20.01 -23.53
N PHE A 628 20.17 -21.18 -22.89
CA PHE A 628 21.27 -22.15 -22.95
C PHE A 628 20.90 -23.29 -23.91
N ASN A 629 21.23 -23.14 -25.19
CA ASN A 629 20.82 -24.12 -26.22
C ASN A 629 21.63 -25.42 -26.17
N SER A 630 22.85 -25.40 -25.62
CA SER A 630 23.70 -26.58 -25.43
C SER A 630 24.44 -26.51 -24.09
N CYS A 631 23.89 -27.12 -23.04
CA CYS A 631 24.45 -27.06 -21.69
C CYS A 631 24.51 -28.43 -21.03
N GLN A 632 25.72 -28.85 -20.65
CA GLN A 632 26.01 -30.08 -19.91
C GLN A 632 26.38 -29.81 -18.44
N ALA A 633 26.40 -28.54 -18.03
CA ALA A 633 26.62 -28.17 -16.64
C ALA A 633 25.51 -28.71 -15.73
N GLU A 634 25.89 -29.14 -14.53
CA GLU A 634 24.94 -29.53 -13.49
C GLU A 634 24.25 -28.29 -12.94
N GLN A 635 25.00 -27.20 -12.79
CA GLN A 635 24.50 -25.88 -12.43
C GLN A 635 24.94 -24.82 -13.43
N VAL A 636 23.99 -23.96 -13.79
CA VAL A 636 24.20 -22.84 -14.70
C VAL A 636 23.37 -21.65 -14.24
N GLY A 637 23.89 -20.44 -14.41
CA GLY A 637 23.21 -19.26 -13.91
C GLY A 637 23.81 -17.92 -14.32
N ILE A 638 23.29 -16.89 -13.67
CA ILE A 638 23.68 -15.50 -13.85
C ILE A 638 23.74 -14.80 -12.48
N SER A 639 24.85 -14.11 -12.22
CA SER A 639 24.97 -13.13 -11.15
C SER A 639 24.42 -11.79 -11.62
N LEU A 640 23.54 -11.21 -10.82
CA LEU A 640 22.89 -9.92 -11.01
C LEU A 640 23.32 -8.97 -9.89
N ARG A 641 23.16 -7.66 -10.11
CA ARG A 641 23.51 -6.63 -9.11
C ARG A 641 24.90 -6.86 -8.51
N ARG A 642 25.87 -7.23 -9.37
CA ARG A 642 27.19 -7.68 -8.94
C ARG A 642 28.17 -6.50 -8.81
N SER A 643 28.88 -6.39 -7.69
CA SER A 643 29.99 -5.44 -7.54
C SER A 643 31.22 -5.90 -8.35
N PRO A 644 32.14 -5.01 -8.77
CA PRO A 644 33.27 -5.41 -9.63
C PRO A 644 34.13 -6.55 -9.07
N ASP A 645 34.34 -6.56 -7.75
CA ASP A 645 35.08 -7.59 -7.02
C ASP A 645 34.24 -8.83 -6.62
N GLY A 646 32.92 -8.80 -6.83
CA GLY A 646 32.00 -9.87 -6.41
C GLY A 646 31.72 -9.91 -4.91
N ALA A 647 32.03 -8.85 -4.17
CA ALA A 647 31.68 -8.74 -2.75
C ALA A 647 30.16 -8.67 -2.51
N GLU A 648 29.42 -8.08 -3.44
CA GLU A 648 27.95 -8.17 -3.49
C GLU A 648 27.50 -8.79 -4.82
N GLU A 649 26.57 -9.74 -4.78
CA GLU A 649 25.88 -10.31 -5.93
C GLU A 649 24.60 -11.06 -5.53
N THR A 650 23.63 -11.12 -6.45
CA THR A 650 22.43 -11.95 -6.35
C THR A 650 22.42 -12.94 -7.50
N ILE A 651 22.38 -14.24 -7.21
CA ILE A 651 22.64 -15.25 -8.23
C ILE A 651 21.38 -16.04 -8.54
N ILE A 652 20.89 -15.99 -9.78
CA ILE A 652 19.86 -16.92 -10.26
C ILE A 652 20.55 -18.13 -10.87
N ARG A 653 20.15 -19.33 -10.46
CA ARG A 653 20.73 -20.58 -10.96
C ARG A 653 19.70 -21.66 -11.18
N PHE A 654 19.98 -22.51 -12.16
CA PHE A 654 19.25 -23.74 -12.39
C PHE A 654 20.12 -24.94 -12.01
N ASN A 655 19.61 -25.78 -11.12
CA ASN A 655 20.18 -27.07 -10.76
C ASN A 655 19.50 -28.16 -11.59
N ARG A 656 20.22 -28.71 -12.57
CA ARG A 656 19.70 -29.68 -13.53
C ARG A 656 19.44 -31.06 -12.91
N PRO A 657 20.35 -31.66 -12.11
CA PRO A 657 20.06 -32.93 -11.43
C PRO A 657 18.80 -32.90 -10.58
N GLU A 658 18.54 -31.80 -9.88
CA GLU A 658 17.38 -31.65 -9.00
C GLU A 658 16.15 -31.05 -9.72
N GLN A 659 16.32 -30.52 -10.93
CA GLN A 659 15.30 -29.77 -11.68
C GLN A 659 14.76 -28.58 -10.87
N ARG A 660 15.65 -27.74 -10.33
CA ARG A 660 15.28 -26.62 -9.45
C ARG A 660 15.78 -25.28 -9.97
N LEU A 661 14.91 -24.27 -9.91
CA LEU A 661 15.27 -22.87 -10.10
C LEU A 661 15.45 -22.22 -8.73
N GLU A 662 16.59 -21.56 -8.54
CA GLU A 662 16.98 -20.99 -7.24
C GLU A 662 17.54 -19.59 -7.40
N VAL A 663 17.45 -18.81 -6.32
CA VAL A 663 18.20 -17.58 -6.14
C VAL A 663 19.03 -17.64 -4.87
N ASP A 664 20.33 -17.34 -5.00
CA ASP A 664 21.26 -17.17 -3.88
C ASP A 664 21.44 -15.69 -3.58
N ARG A 665 20.99 -15.30 -2.37
CA ARG A 665 21.02 -13.95 -1.84
C ARG A 665 22.03 -13.81 -0.70
N THR A 666 22.85 -14.84 -0.45
CA THR A 666 23.83 -14.87 0.67
C THR A 666 24.73 -13.65 0.67
N ASN A 667 25.18 -13.23 -0.52
CA ASN A 667 26.03 -12.07 -0.74
C ASN A 667 25.30 -10.90 -1.41
N THR A 668 23.96 -10.80 -1.33
CA THR A 668 23.25 -9.69 -2.01
C THR A 668 23.58 -8.33 -1.41
N THR A 669 23.94 -8.28 -0.12
CA THR A 669 24.20 -7.04 0.61
C THR A 669 25.18 -7.20 1.77
N LEU A 670 26.05 -6.20 1.92
CA LEU A 670 26.96 -6.00 3.05
C LEU A 670 26.29 -5.23 4.21
N ASP A 671 25.07 -4.70 4.03
CA ASP A 671 24.33 -4.05 5.11
C ASP A 671 23.77 -5.11 6.07
N GLU A 672 24.34 -5.20 7.27
CA GLU A 672 23.94 -6.17 8.31
C GLU A 672 22.49 -5.98 8.80
N ARG A 673 21.87 -4.83 8.51
CA ARG A 673 20.47 -4.54 8.87
C ARG A 673 19.47 -5.17 7.90
N GLU A 674 19.89 -5.48 6.68
CA GLU A 674 19.01 -6.11 5.68
C GLU A 674 18.80 -7.59 6.00
N ARG A 675 17.53 -8.03 5.92
CA ARG A 675 17.14 -9.42 6.23
C ARG A 675 17.19 -10.34 5.00
N THR A 676 17.14 -9.77 3.80
CA THR A 676 17.18 -10.48 2.51
C THR A 676 18.52 -11.21 2.33
N ARG A 677 18.54 -12.51 2.65
CA ARG A 677 19.73 -13.40 2.62
C ARG A 677 19.31 -14.84 2.35
N GLY A 678 20.31 -15.72 2.16
CA GLY A 678 20.10 -17.16 2.00
C GLY A 678 19.69 -17.56 0.59
N ILE A 679 19.35 -18.83 0.42
CA ILE A 679 18.95 -19.43 -0.86
C ILE A 679 17.46 -19.79 -0.78
N GLN A 680 16.70 -19.42 -1.80
CA GLN A 680 15.31 -19.82 -1.99
C GLN A 680 15.09 -20.35 -3.40
N GLY A 681 13.99 -21.06 -3.63
CA GLY A 681 13.70 -21.65 -4.92
C GLY A 681 12.83 -22.90 -4.85
N GLY A 682 12.52 -23.45 -6.01
CA GLY A 682 11.60 -24.58 -6.13
C GLY A 682 11.73 -25.30 -7.45
N ASP A 683 10.81 -26.25 -7.65
CA ASP A 683 10.86 -27.16 -8.78
C ASP A 683 10.57 -26.43 -10.09
N LEU A 684 11.48 -26.60 -11.04
CA LEU A 684 11.36 -26.18 -12.44
C LEU A 684 11.47 -27.43 -13.31
N PRO A 685 10.34 -28.14 -13.55
CA PRO A 685 10.33 -29.41 -14.27
C PRO A 685 10.40 -29.19 -15.80
N ILE A 686 11.51 -28.61 -16.28
CA ILE A 686 11.73 -28.36 -17.72
C ILE A 686 12.12 -29.64 -18.49
N GLY A 687 12.63 -30.66 -17.80
CA GLY A 687 13.06 -31.90 -18.44
C GLY A 687 14.22 -31.68 -19.42
N GLU A 688 14.01 -32.04 -20.68
CA GLU A 688 14.98 -31.87 -21.78
C GLU A 688 14.75 -30.57 -22.59
N GLU A 689 13.78 -29.73 -22.20
CA GLU A 689 13.54 -28.44 -22.85
C GLU A 689 14.75 -27.50 -22.67
N THR A 690 14.95 -26.60 -23.65
CA THR A 690 15.97 -25.55 -23.57
C THR A 690 15.68 -24.65 -22.37
N LEU A 691 16.70 -24.44 -21.52
CA LEU A 691 16.60 -23.48 -20.42
C LEU A 691 16.60 -22.06 -20.99
N ARG A 692 15.41 -21.46 -21.09
CA ARG A 692 15.19 -20.04 -21.37
C ARG A 692 14.83 -19.33 -20.08
N LEU A 693 15.57 -18.29 -19.73
CA LEU A 693 15.30 -17.37 -18.62
C LEU A 693 14.95 -15.99 -19.19
N HIS A 694 13.84 -15.43 -18.76
CA HIS A 694 13.43 -14.06 -19.04
C HIS A 694 13.40 -13.31 -17.71
N ILE A 695 14.40 -12.46 -17.51
CA ILE A 695 14.72 -11.86 -16.22
C ILE A 695 14.50 -10.34 -16.28
N PHE A 696 13.82 -9.82 -15.28
CA PHE A 696 13.67 -8.39 -15.04
C PHE A 696 14.46 -8.02 -13.78
N VAL A 697 15.25 -6.95 -13.86
CA VAL A 697 15.95 -6.35 -12.72
C VAL A 697 15.49 -4.91 -12.61
N ASP A 698 14.66 -4.61 -11.60
CA ASP A 698 14.16 -3.26 -11.32
C ASP A 698 14.59 -2.78 -9.95
N ARG A 699 15.80 -2.25 -9.92
CA ARG A 699 16.54 -1.86 -8.73
C ARG A 699 16.63 -3.01 -7.73
N SER A 700 15.70 -3.06 -6.78
CA SER A 700 15.67 -4.11 -5.77
C SER A 700 14.76 -5.28 -6.08
N LEU A 701 13.88 -5.18 -7.09
CA LEU A 701 13.02 -6.29 -7.49
C LEU A 701 13.66 -7.06 -8.62
N ILE A 702 13.72 -8.38 -8.49
CA ILE A 702 14.22 -9.29 -9.52
C ILE A 702 13.15 -10.35 -9.76
N GLU A 703 12.73 -10.51 -11.01
CA GLU A 703 11.78 -11.54 -11.44
C GLU A 703 12.40 -12.35 -12.57
N CYS A 704 12.26 -13.68 -12.52
CA CYS A 704 12.79 -14.59 -13.53
C CYS A 704 11.72 -15.58 -13.98
N TYR A 705 11.35 -15.52 -15.25
CA TYR A 705 10.40 -16.41 -15.88
C TYR A 705 11.15 -17.49 -16.67
N ALA A 706 10.98 -18.75 -16.28
CA ALA A 706 11.77 -19.85 -16.79
C ALA A 706 10.92 -20.80 -17.66
N GLY A 707 11.25 -20.88 -18.95
CA GLY A 707 10.60 -21.76 -19.93
C GLY A 707 9.10 -21.54 -20.14
N GLY A 708 8.56 -20.41 -19.67
CA GLY A 708 7.12 -20.16 -19.61
C GLY A 708 6.37 -21.13 -18.69
N LEU A 709 7.05 -21.70 -17.68
CA LEU A 709 6.50 -22.72 -16.76
C LEU A 709 6.37 -22.22 -15.33
N LYS A 710 7.40 -21.53 -14.83
CA LYS A 710 7.49 -21.00 -13.46
C LYS A 710 8.11 -19.62 -13.48
N SER A 711 7.75 -18.80 -12.49
CA SER A 711 8.49 -17.60 -12.14
C SER A 711 9.31 -17.81 -10.87
N LEU A 712 10.27 -16.93 -10.63
CA LEU A 712 10.95 -16.74 -9.36
C LEU A 712 11.05 -15.25 -9.11
N THR A 713 10.36 -14.77 -8.08
CA THR A 713 10.37 -13.38 -7.65
C THR A 713 11.24 -13.22 -6.40
N THR A 714 12.05 -12.18 -6.35
CA THR A 714 12.87 -11.90 -5.18
C THR A 714 13.28 -10.45 -5.02
N ARG A 715 13.82 -10.13 -3.84
CA ARG A 715 14.39 -8.82 -3.52
C ARG A 715 15.91 -8.86 -3.41
N ALA A 716 16.56 -7.76 -3.75
CA ALA A 716 18.00 -7.54 -3.62
C ALA A 716 18.29 -6.09 -3.19
N TYR A 717 18.98 -5.90 -2.07
CA TYR A 717 19.26 -4.56 -1.51
C TYR A 717 20.76 -4.29 -1.38
N PRO A 718 21.53 -4.25 -2.48
CA PRO A 718 22.97 -4.05 -2.41
C PRO A 718 23.31 -2.71 -1.75
N SER A 719 24.30 -2.73 -0.87
CA SER A 719 24.74 -1.55 -0.13
C SER A 719 25.72 -0.70 -0.94
N ARG A 720 26.44 -1.31 -1.90
CA ARG A 720 27.39 -0.63 -2.77
C ARG A 720 26.70 -0.04 -4.00
N LEU A 721 27.09 1.18 -4.35
CA LEU A 721 26.55 1.89 -5.52
C LEU A 721 27.06 1.32 -6.86
N ASP A 722 28.18 0.60 -6.84
CA ASP A 722 28.79 -0.01 -8.03
C ASP A 722 28.34 -1.46 -8.27
N ALA A 723 27.37 -1.96 -7.49
CA ALA A 723 26.74 -3.27 -7.64
C ALA A 723 25.74 -3.29 -8.83
N LEU A 724 26.28 -3.13 -10.04
CA LEU A 724 25.55 -2.93 -11.30
C LEU A 724 25.95 -3.91 -12.40
N GLY A 725 26.86 -4.84 -12.11
CA GLY A 725 27.40 -5.80 -13.09
C GLY A 725 26.55 -7.05 -13.25
N LEU A 726 26.84 -7.77 -14.34
CA LEU A 726 26.30 -9.08 -14.68
C LEU A 726 27.44 -10.08 -14.91
N LEU A 727 27.24 -11.35 -14.58
CA LEU A 727 28.21 -12.41 -14.89
C LEU A 727 27.48 -13.74 -15.13
N LEU A 728 27.71 -14.40 -16.27
CA LEU A 728 27.26 -15.78 -16.46
C LEU A 728 28.27 -16.75 -15.86
N TRP A 729 27.78 -17.86 -15.32
CA TRP A 729 28.63 -18.94 -14.83
C TRP A 729 27.99 -20.30 -15.05
N ALA A 730 28.83 -21.33 -15.10
CA ALA A 730 28.45 -22.73 -15.20
C ALA A 730 29.52 -23.58 -14.51
N ASP A 731 29.13 -24.69 -13.89
CA ASP A 731 30.07 -25.65 -13.28
C ASP A 731 30.54 -26.75 -14.25
N GLY A 732 30.08 -26.69 -15.51
CA GLY A 732 30.45 -27.57 -16.60
C GLY A 732 30.31 -26.89 -17.96
N PRO A 733 30.44 -27.63 -19.08
CA PRO A 733 30.34 -27.06 -20.42
C PRO A 733 28.98 -26.41 -20.69
N ALA A 734 28.98 -25.13 -21.06
CA ALA A 734 27.82 -24.37 -21.53
C ALA A 734 28.19 -23.61 -22.81
N GLU A 735 27.53 -23.97 -23.91
CA GLU A 735 27.77 -23.44 -25.26
C GLU A 735 26.44 -23.09 -25.94
N GLN A 736 26.53 -22.43 -27.10
CA GLN A 736 25.38 -21.96 -27.88
C GLN A 736 24.43 -21.10 -27.05
N ILE A 737 25.00 -20.13 -26.33
CA ILE A 737 24.22 -19.23 -25.48
C ILE A 737 23.70 -18.07 -26.34
N ASP A 738 22.40 -17.83 -26.24
CA ASP A 738 21.75 -16.65 -26.79
C ASP A 738 21.43 -15.70 -25.64
N MET A 739 21.76 -14.43 -25.79
CA MET A 739 21.50 -13.42 -24.76
C MET A 739 21.17 -12.08 -25.39
N ASP A 740 20.09 -11.46 -24.93
CA ASP A 740 19.82 -10.05 -25.16
C ASP A 740 19.66 -9.33 -23.81
N VAL A 741 20.17 -8.11 -23.73
CA VAL A 741 20.03 -7.24 -22.56
C VAL A 741 19.55 -5.87 -23.00
N TRP A 742 18.49 -5.37 -22.39
CA TRP A 742 17.97 -4.02 -22.60
C TRP A 742 18.02 -3.20 -21.32
N GLU A 743 18.33 -1.91 -21.44
CA GLU A 743 17.92 -0.92 -20.43
C GLU A 743 16.39 -0.80 -20.44
N MET A 744 15.77 -0.66 -19.27
CA MET A 744 14.34 -0.46 -19.14
C MET A 744 14.03 0.98 -18.74
N GLY A 745 13.00 1.57 -19.35
CA GLY A 745 12.42 2.85 -18.98
C GLY A 745 11.48 2.74 -17.78
N PRO A 746 11.18 3.85 -17.08
CA PRO A 746 10.29 3.85 -15.93
C PRO A 746 8.81 3.66 -16.34
N ALA A 747 8.04 3.01 -15.48
CA ALA A 747 6.58 2.88 -15.58
C ALA A 747 5.87 4.23 -15.40
N TYR A 748 6.52 5.18 -14.74
CA TYR A 748 5.97 6.51 -14.47
C TYR A 748 6.76 7.54 -15.28
N PRO A 749 6.41 7.78 -16.55
CA PRO A 749 7.13 8.72 -17.39
C PRO A 749 7.04 10.13 -16.80
N THR A 750 8.17 10.85 -16.83
CA THR A 750 8.19 12.27 -16.48
C THR A 750 7.64 13.06 -17.67
N HIS A 751 6.49 13.70 -17.51
CA HIS A 751 5.93 14.62 -18.50
C HIS A 751 6.51 16.03 -18.36
#